data_AF-A0A3D1UUM0-F1
#
_entry.id   AF-A0A3D1UUM0-F1
#
_cell.length_a   1.000
_cell.length_b   1.000
_cell.length_c   1.000
_cell.angle_alpha   90.00
_cell.angle_beta   90.00
_cell.angle_gamma   90.00
#
_symmetry.space_group_name_H-M   'P 1'
#
loop_
_entity.id
_entity.type
_entity.pdbx_description
1 polymer ?
#
loop_
_entity_poly.entity_id
_entity_poly.type
_entity_poly.pdbx_seq_one_letter_code
_entity_poly.pdbx_strand_id
1 'polypeptide(L)'
;MRTICLLLALTAIFVFSGCKDAQSSKVNKVSVFQGGGQCALPGEKYAKPLYILLTAAPGSGLFSDPSNPPPAAKQKVLFEAVDGSDLKLSAKEAVSDEGGLVKIEVMAGRKTGDQYLRVIPADAPDKAITVRFITGIKITGISQEGRAGQELAQPLAVTVVSSDGKPVEGAPVYFTPVPTASGAGASLSERTVLTDKDGMARTEVKLGKTTGKYDFNIEVGATQNNSTVRGINVTELGVNVYTLFMNVFGGLAIFVFGMKLMSDGLHKAAGERMRSILHFFSSNRYVAVVAGAFVTAVIQSSSATTVMVIGFVNAGLLNLVQSIGIIFGANIGTTITAQIIAFDVSSIIMPAIILGLLMMFVTWKYLRGWGETVLGFGLLFFGMGIMSAELKLIGEFPSFLSFFSSFDCAPPPGGHMPILALLGAIGIGLVMTMIIQSSSAATGIILALGASGLINLYTAIALILGSNIGTTITAQLAALTANRIAKQAALAHTLFNFFGVFVIGASFYIQWGDSGVPVFFYFVDKFTAGDAFAAIPQNLPRHIANAHTLFNVITTLLLLPFVATMAKVCEWMIPVRTEKVKIQYLEPHLLDTPSVALEQAGRFLRRMLKKSWKMVSIATEQHFIPCNVNEERFQSLARKEEKIDRWQLELTNYLVQVTRRELSEPQSQIIPLLLHCTNDAERIADHTENILNLTVRLNQAESKLSDTAIQDLNLIYGILKDQAKSVISTLDAHDQAKVDQAMKDEREVIRLSAELEAKHVERLRTGECNAVTGVIYIELLAELEKISSHFTNIAERSAAIQKNYLGISRLKNAAKQAANNAKTVQVHS
;
A
#
# COMPACT_ATOMS: atom_id res chain seq x y z
N MET A 1 0.39 12.05 24.00
CA MET A 1 1.28 11.19 24.81
C MET A 1 0.72 9.78 24.98
N ARG A 2 -0.47 9.57 25.57
CA ARG A 2 -1.11 8.22 25.67
C ARG A 2 -1.29 7.49 24.32
N THR A 3 -1.66 8.19 23.25
CA THR A 3 -1.77 7.61 21.89
C THR A 3 -0.42 7.28 21.25
N ILE A 4 0.63 8.03 21.61
CA ILE A 4 2.01 7.79 21.14
C ILE A 4 2.58 6.56 21.86
N CYS A 5 2.34 6.44 23.17
CA CYS A 5 2.65 5.22 23.91
C CYS A 5 1.84 4.02 23.39
N LEU A 6 0.59 4.20 22.96
CA LEU A 6 -0.21 3.09 22.41
C LEU A 6 0.27 2.66 21.03
N LEU A 7 0.65 3.60 20.15
CA LEU A 7 1.19 3.28 18.82
C LEU A 7 2.59 2.69 18.93
N LEU A 8 3.45 3.25 19.80
CA LEU A 8 4.75 2.70 20.14
C LEU A 8 4.62 1.33 20.81
N ALA A 9 3.63 1.13 21.67
CA ALA A 9 3.33 -0.17 22.28
C ALA A 9 2.80 -1.17 21.26
N LEU A 10 1.96 -0.76 20.29
CA LEU A 10 1.51 -1.62 19.20
C LEU A 10 2.66 -1.97 18.26
N THR A 11 3.47 -1.00 17.81
CA THR A 11 4.69 -1.31 17.05
C THR A 11 5.67 -2.12 17.88
N ALA A 12 5.78 -1.92 19.19
CA ALA A 12 6.61 -2.75 20.06
C ALA A 12 6.03 -4.17 20.18
N ILE A 13 4.71 -4.34 20.29
CA ILE A 13 4.09 -5.66 20.30
C ILE A 13 4.28 -6.37 18.95
N PHE A 14 4.18 -5.66 17.82
CA PHE A 14 4.41 -6.23 16.49
C PHE A 14 5.89 -6.46 16.15
N VAL A 15 6.80 -5.65 16.68
CA VAL A 15 8.26 -5.79 16.47
C VAL A 15 8.88 -6.79 17.46
N PHE A 16 8.39 -6.85 18.71
CA PHE A 16 8.94 -7.69 19.78
C PHE A 16 8.10 -8.95 20.11
N SER A 17 7.01 -9.22 19.39
CA SER A 17 6.34 -10.53 19.43
C SER A 17 7.17 -11.55 18.67
N GLY A 18 8.23 -12.01 19.33
CA GLY A 18 8.97 -13.20 18.98
C GLY A 18 9.07 -14.05 20.24
N CYS A 19 8.30 -15.14 20.30
CA CYS A 19 8.51 -16.16 21.32
C CYS A 19 9.96 -16.64 21.22
N LYS A 20 10.77 -16.31 22.23
CA LYS A 20 12.05 -16.99 22.46
C LYS A 20 11.71 -18.38 22.97
N ASP A 21 11.46 -19.32 22.07
CA ASP A 21 11.51 -20.71 22.44
C ASP A 21 12.98 -21.10 22.62
N ALA A 22 13.29 -21.55 23.84
CA ALA A 22 14.60 -22.05 24.19
C ALA A 22 14.99 -23.19 23.23
N GLN A 23 16.04 -22.99 22.43
CA GLN A 23 16.61 -24.03 21.58
C GLN A 23 16.99 -25.24 22.45
N SER A 24 16.24 -26.32 22.31
CA SER A 24 16.65 -27.62 22.82
C SER A 24 17.92 -28.04 22.06
N SER A 25 19.00 -28.32 22.78
CA SER A 25 20.28 -28.74 22.19
C SER A 25 20.32 -30.23 21.82
N LYS A 26 19.31 -31.03 22.19
CA LYS A 26 19.32 -32.47 21.93
C LYS A 26 18.84 -32.82 20.53
N VAL A 27 19.67 -33.56 19.80
CA VAL A 27 19.33 -34.12 18.48
C VAL A 27 18.14 -35.06 18.60
N ASN A 28 17.09 -34.79 17.83
CA ASN A 28 15.90 -35.63 17.71
C ASN A 28 15.87 -36.41 16.39
N LYS A 29 16.28 -35.76 15.29
CA LYS A 29 16.28 -36.35 13.95
C LYS A 29 17.52 -35.93 13.17
N VAL A 30 18.04 -36.87 12.37
CA VAL A 30 19.13 -36.67 11.40
C VAL A 30 18.56 -36.93 10.02
N SER A 31 18.87 -36.06 9.07
CA SER A 31 18.41 -36.21 7.68
C SER A 31 19.46 -35.75 6.69
N VAL A 32 19.46 -36.36 5.50
CA VAL A 32 20.29 -35.89 4.39
C VAL A 32 19.63 -34.66 3.80
N PHE A 33 20.31 -33.52 3.88
CA PHE A 33 19.85 -32.27 3.27
C PHE A 33 20.19 -32.23 1.79
N GLN A 34 21.42 -32.60 1.42
CA GLN A 34 21.88 -32.65 0.04
C GLN A 34 23.04 -33.66 -0.12
N GLY A 35 23.22 -34.20 -1.32
CA GLY A 35 24.41 -34.99 -1.66
C GLY A 35 24.33 -36.47 -1.27
N GLY A 36 23.16 -36.99 -0.93
CA GLY A 36 22.93 -38.45 -0.87
C GLY A 36 22.62 -39.04 -2.24
N GLY A 37 22.86 -40.35 -2.43
CA GLY A 37 22.47 -41.09 -3.63
C GLY A 37 23.26 -40.73 -4.90
N GLN A 38 24.43 -40.13 -4.76
CA GLN A 38 25.24 -39.67 -5.89
C GLN A 38 26.04 -40.80 -6.54
N CYS A 39 26.41 -40.59 -7.80
CA CYS A 39 27.24 -41.50 -8.59
C CYS A 39 28.59 -40.86 -8.92
N ALA A 40 29.65 -41.65 -8.95
CA ALA A 40 30.97 -41.23 -9.40
C ALA A 40 31.73 -42.40 -10.02
N LEU A 41 32.70 -42.10 -10.88
CA LEU A 41 33.64 -43.12 -11.37
C LEU A 41 34.67 -43.47 -10.26
N PRO A 42 35.27 -44.67 -10.30
CA PRO A 42 36.27 -45.07 -9.31
C PRO A 42 37.40 -44.05 -9.17
N GLY A 43 37.70 -43.63 -7.94
CA GLY A 43 38.74 -42.64 -7.65
C GLY A 43 38.35 -41.17 -7.87
N GLU A 44 37.16 -40.86 -8.39
CA GLU A 44 36.67 -39.48 -8.54
C GLU A 44 35.96 -38.96 -7.28
N LYS A 45 35.91 -37.64 -7.12
CA LYS A 45 35.05 -37.00 -6.11
C LYS A 45 33.59 -37.09 -6.53
N TYR A 46 32.69 -37.33 -5.57
CA TYR A 46 31.26 -37.14 -5.83
C TYR A 46 30.97 -35.67 -6.11
N ALA A 47 30.12 -35.38 -7.09
CA ALA A 47 29.96 -34.05 -7.66
C ALA A 47 29.48 -32.98 -6.66
N LYS A 48 28.62 -33.36 -5.70
CA LYS A 48 28.10 -32.49 -4.63
C LYS A 48 28.67 -32.93 -3.28
N PRO A 49 29.04 -32.00 -2.38
CA PRO A 49 29.35 -32.36 -1.00
C PRO A 49 28.09 -32.90 -0.30
N LEU A 50 28.30 -33.73 0.73
CA LEU A 50 27.22 -34.25 1.56
C LEU A 50 26.88 -33.25 2.67
N TYR A 51 25.62 -32.82 2.70
CA TYR A 51 25.07 -31.98 3.75
C TYR A 51 24.09 -32.79 4.61
N ILE A 52 24.31 -32.78 5.93
CA ILE A 52 23.47 -33.46 6.92
C ILE A 52 22.82 -32.41 7.81
N LEU A 53 21.50 -32.49 7.99
CA LEU A 53 20.73 -31.62 8.88
C LEU A 53 20.35 -32.37 10.16
N LEU A 54 20.68 -31.77 11.30
CA LEU A 54 20.30 -32.20 12.64
C LEU A 54 19.22 -31.27 13.21
N THR A 55 18.09 -31.84 13.61
CA THR A 55 16.97 -31.08 14.19
C THR A 55 16.65 -31.57 15.59
N ALA A 56 16.30 -30.65 16.48
CA ALA A 56 15.83 -30.91 17.84
C ALA A 56 14.33 -31.24 17.86
N ALA A 57 13.81 -31.54 19.05
CA ALA A 57 12.37 -31.81 19.21
C ALA A 57 11.55 -30.52 19.06
N PRO A 58 10.40 -30.54 18.36
CA PRO A 58 9.51 -29.38 18.26
C PRO A 58 8.97 -28.99 19.66
N GLY A 59 8.89 -27.68 19.94
CA GLY A 59 8.33 -27.16 21.18
C GLY A 59 6.82 -27.42 21.30
N SER A 60 6.27 -27.37 22.52
CA SER A 60 4.86 -27.67 22.80
C SER A 60 3.92 -26.45 22.79
N GLY A 61 4.24 -25.40 22.02
CA GLY A 61 3.47 -24.16 21.96
C GLY A 61 2.28 -24.20 20.98
N LEU A 62 1.29 -23.32 21.17
CA LEU A 62 0.10 -23.22 20.30
C LEU A 62 0.42 -22.81 18.84
N PHE A 63 1.64 -22.30 18.59
CA PHE A 63 2.17 -21.89 17.29
C PHE A 63 3.41 -22.67 16.85
N SER A 64 3.75 -23.78 17.53
CA SER A 64 4.86 -24.61 17.07
C SER A 64 4.44 -25.38 15.81
N ASP A 65 5.17 -25.17 14.72
CA ASP A 65 4.97 -25.90 13.48
C ASP A 65 5.73 -27.25 13.57
N PRO A 66 5.05 -28.40 13.64
CA PRO A 66 5.70 -29.70 13.68
C PRO A 66 6.47 -30.03 12.40
N SER A 67 6.20 -29.33 11.30
CA SER A 67 6.83 -29.54 10.00
C SER A 67 8.18 -28.83 9.85
N ASN A 68 8.49 -27.86 10.73
CA ASN A 68 9.76 -27.13 10.74
C ASN A 68 10.42 -27.18 12.15
N PRO A 69 10.98 -28.35 12.54
CA PRO A 69 11.58 -28.50 13.86
C PRO A 69 12.84 -27.63 14.02
N PRO A 70 13.11 -27.12 15.23
CA PRO A 70 14.26 -26.24 15.49
C PRO A 70 15.58 -26.97 15.20
N PRO A 71 16.63 -26.26 14.75
CA PRO A 71 17.93 -26.86 14.46
C PRO A 71 18.64 -27.31 15.74
N ALA A 72 19.41 -28.41 15.65
CA ALA A 72 20.29 -28.87 16.70
C ALA A 72 21.73 -28.39 16.41
N ALA A 73 22.05 -27.20 16.93
CA ALA A 73 23.32 -26.51 16.72
C ALA A 73 24.48 -27.08 17.54
N LYS A 74 25.71 -26.91 17.03
CA LYS A 74 26.98 -27.25 17.71
C LYS A 74 27.10 -28.72 18.13
N GLN A 75 26.43 -29.60 17.40
CA GLN A 75 26.41 -31.04 17.67
C GLN A 75 27.54 -31.72 16.91
N LYS A 76 28.29 -32.60 17.59
CA LYS A 76 29.35 -33.38 16.96
C LYS A 76 28.76 -34.56 16.19
N VAL A 77 29.21 -34.76 14.95
CA VAL A 77 28.78 -35.85 14.06
C VAL A 77 29.99 -36.62 13.57
N LEU A 78 29.91 -37.95 13.66
CA LEU A 78 30.92 -38.90 13.22
C LEU A 78 30.49 -39.54 11.90
N PHE A 79 31.46 -39.80 11.04
CA PHE A 79 31.26 -40.39 9.71
C PHE A 79 32.09 -41.66 9.57
N GLU A 80 31.42 -42.77 9.24
CA GLU A 80 32.05 -44.09 9.12
C GLU A 80 31.58 -44.79 7.84
N ALA A 81 32.52 -45.18 6.98
CA ALA A 81 32.22 -46.05 5.85
C ALA A 81 31.87 -47.46 6.37
N VAL A 82 30.71 -47.99 5.98
CA VAL A 82 30.19 -49.27 6.48
C VAL A 82 29.96 -50.26 5.33
N ASP A 83 29.57 -51.50 5.66
CA ASP A 83 29.25 -52.55 4.69
C ASP A 83 30.37 -52.86 3.68
N GLY A 84 31.62 -52.74 4.12
CA GLY A 84 32.81 -53.00 3.30
C GLY A 84 33.13 -51.90 2.29
N SER A 85 32.50 -50.72 2.41
CA SER A 85 32.71 -49.57 1.53
C SER A 85 34.10 -48.97 1.67
N ASP A 86 34.68 -48.51 0.56
CA ASP A 86 36.03 -47.92 0.52
C ASP A 86 36.03 -46.41 0.22
N LEU A 87 34.94 -45.74 0.62
CA LEU A 87 34.76 -44.29 0.52
C LEU A 87 35.87 -43.53 1.23
N LYS A 88 36.39 -42.48 0.58
CA LYS A 88 37.36 -41.55 1.17
C LYS A 88 36.64 -40.27 1.61
N LEU A 89 36.81 -39.88 2.86
CA LEU A 89 36.11 -38.74 3.48
C LEU A 89 37.11 -37.60 3.73
N SER A 90 36.68 -36.35 3.52
CA SER A 90 37.50 -35.17 3.87
C SER A 90 37.73 -35.02 5.36
N ALA A 91 36.80 -35.52 6.18
CA ALA A 91 36.88 -35.53 7.64
C ALA A 91 36.13 -36.74 8.21
N LYS A 92 36.61 -37.29 9.33
CA LYS A 92 35.94 -38.37 10.08
C LYS A 92 34.92 -37.85 11.09
N GLU A 93 35.02 -36.57 11.44
CA GLU A 93 34.11 -35.88 12.35
C GLU A 93 33.93 -34.43 11.90
N ALA A 94 32.75 -33.87 12.19
CA ALA A 94 32.47 -32.46 12.00
C ALA A 94 31.42 -31.99 13.03
N VAL A 95 31.28 -30.68 13.18
CA VAL A 95 30.35 -30.06 14.13
C VAL A 95 29.29 -29.30 13.35
N SER A 96 28.02 -29.40 13.78
CA SER A 96 26.93 -28.67 13.15
C SER A 96 27.02 -27.17 13.40
N ASP A 97 26.68 -26.38 12.39
CA ASP A 97 26.54 -24.92 12.51
C ASP A 97 25.28 -24.54 13.35
N GLU A 98 25.00 -23.23 13.49
CA GLU A 98 23.81 -22.74 14.21
C GLU A 98 22.49 -23.17 13.54
N GLY A 99 22.52 -23.50 12.25
CA GLY A 99 21.41 -24.08 11.50
C GLY A 99 21.30 -25.60 11.62
N GLY A 100 22.16 -26.25 12.42
CA GLY A 100 22.18 -27.69 12.59
C GLY A 100 22.74 -28.45 11.38
N LEU A 101 23.49 -27.79 10.48
CA LEU A 101 24.02 -28.39 9.27
C LEU A 101 25.49 -28.80 9.40
N VAL A 102 25.83 -29.95 8.80
CA VAL A 102 27.19 -30.48 8.70
C VAL A 102 27.52 -30.76 7.24
N LYS A 103 28.70 -30.30 6.79
CA LYS A 103 29.20 -30.49 5.42
C LYS A 103 30.44 -31.38 5.42
N ILE A 104 30.47 -32.40 4.55
CA ILE A 104 31.69 -33.19 4.26
C ILE A 104 31.83 -33.45 2.76
N GLU A 105 33.08 -33.59 2.28
CA GLU A 105 33.34 -34.10 0.93
C GLU A 105 33.56 -35.62 0.97
N VAL A 106 32.99 -36.31 -0.01
CA VAL A 106 33.10 -37.75 -0.18
C VAL A 106 33.74 -38.03 -1.54
N MET A 107 34.67 -38.97 -1.59
CA MET A 107 35.33 -39.44 -2.81
C MET A 107 35.14 -40.94 -2.96
N ALA A 108 34.90 -41.38 -4.19
CA ALA A 108 34.75 -42.79 -4.53
C ALA A 108 36.08 -43.55 -4.34
N GLY A 109 35.98 -44.76 -3.80
CA GLY A 109 37.10 -45.69 -3.76
C GLY A 109 37.27 -46.42 -5.09
N ARG A 110 37.80 -47.65 -5.03
CA ARG A 110 37.97 -48.53 -6.20
C ARG A 110 36.86 -49.58 -6.32
N LYS A 111 36.15 -49.89 -5.23
CA LYS A 111 35.04 -50.85 -5.27
C LYS A 111 33.84 -50.25 -5.98
N THR A 112 33.35 -50.94 -7.01
CA THR A 112 32.14 -50.55 -7.75
C THR A 112 30.87 -51.07 -7.07
N GLY A 113 29.75 -50.43 -7.38
CA GLY A 113 28.44 -50.71 -6.82
C GLY A 113 28.04 -49.77 -5.69
N ASP A 114 27.07 -50.21 -4.89
CA ASP A 114 26.54 -49.45 -3.76
C ASP A 114 27.57 -49.35 -2.62
N GLN A 115 27.85 -48.12 -2.20
CA GLN A 115 28.70 -47.76 -1.10
C GLN A 115 27.87 -47.06 -0.02
N TYR A 116 28.19 -47.27 1.24
CA TYR A 116 27.39 -46.81 2.37
C TYR A 116 28.25 -46.05 3.38
N LEU A 117 27.75 -44.88 3.77
CA LEU A 117 28.34 -44.00 4.78
C LEU A 117 27.37 -43.87 5.95
N ARG A 118 27.76 -44.32 7.13
CA ARG A 118 27.01 -44.14 8.36
C ARG A 118 27.33 -42.79 8.98
N VAL A 119 26.28 -42.04 9.32
CA VAL A 119 26.33 -40.71 9.92
C VAL A 119 25.78 -40.81 11.33
N ILE A 120 26.60 -40.51 12.33
CA ILE A 120 26.31 -40.79 13.74
C ILE A 120 26.43 -39.50 14.55
N PRO A 121 25.33 -38.93 15.09
CA PRO A 121 25.41 -37.86 16.07
C PRO A 121 26.04 -38.41 17.36
N ALA A 122 27.07 -37.74 17.87
CA ALA A 122 27.80 -38.20 19.07
C ALA A 122 26.90 -38.30 20.30
N ASP A 123 25.98 -37.34 20.47
CA ASP A 123 25.09 -37.26 21.63
C ASP A 123 23.75 -38.03 21.45
N ALA A 124 23.50 -38.60 20.26
CA ALA A 124 22.32 -39.43 19.96
C ALA A 124 22.63 -40.54 18.94
N PRO A 125 23.45 -41.55 19.30
CA PRO A 125 23.85 -42.61 18.36
C PRO A 125 22.69 -43.47 17.83
N ASP A 126 21.58 -43.54 18.58
CA ASP A 126 20.35 -44.23 18.18
C ASP A 126 19.63 -43.54 17.01
N LYS A 127 19.98 -42.30 16.68
CA LYS A 127 19.44 -41.53 15.55
C LYS A 127 20.32 -41.59 14.30
N ALA A 128 21.34 -42.46 14.28
CA ALA A 128 22.25 -42.59 13.14
C ALA A 128 21.51 -42.98 11.84
N ILE A 129 21.96 -42.44 10.71
CA ILE A 129 21.43 -42.76 9.38
C ILE A 129 22.54 -43.31 8.49
N THR A 130 22.17 -44.10 7.48
CA THR A 130 23.11 -44.57 6.46
C THR A 130 22.79 -43.89 5.13
N VAL A 131 23.79 -43.24 4.55
CA VAL A 131 23.72 -42.56 3.27
C VAL A 131 24.35 -43.45 2.19
N ARG A 132 23.59 -43.70 1.13
CA ARG A 132 24.05 -44.49 -0.03
C ARG A 132 24.77 -43.61 -1.05
N PHE A 133 25.83 -44.14 -1.61
CA PHE A 133 26.61 -43.62 -2.73
C PHE A 133 26.83 -44.73 -3.75
N ILE A 134 27.14 -44.40 -5.00
CA ILE A 134 27.32 -45.37 -6.08
C ILE A 134 28.65 -45.12 -6.77
N THR A 135 29.53 -46.13 -6.80
CA THR A 135 30.83 -46.06 -7.50
C THR A 135 30.79 -46.93 -8.77
N GLY A 136 31.37 -46.45 -9.86
CA GLY A 136 31.40 -47.19 -11.14
C GLY A 136 30.31 -46.81 -12.14
N ILE A 137 29.49 -45.81 -11.81
CA ILE A 137 28.45 -45.28 -12.70
C ILE A 137 28.62 -43.77 -12.83
N LYS A 138 28.44 -43.26 -14.04
CA LYS A 138 28.31 -41.84 -14.33
C LYS A 138 27.03 -41.61 -15.12
N ILE A 139 26.24 -40.63 -14.71
CA ILE A 139 24.99 -40.27 -15.39
C ILE A 139 25.17 -38.88 -16.00
N THR A 140 24.77 -38.73 -17.26
CA THR A 140 24.84 -37.51 -18.06
C THR A 140 23.48 -37.24 -18.69
N GLY A 141 23.23 -35.99 -19.11
CA GLY A 141 21.90 -35.57 -19.54
C GLY A 141 20.89 -35.51 -18.39
N ILE A 142 21.34 -35.16 -17.17
CA ILE A 142 20.49 -35.01 -15.98
C ILE A 142 20.23 -33.55 -15.64
N SER A 143 19.14 -33.27 -14.93
CA SER A 143 18.78 -31.92 -14.46
C SER A 143 18.64 -30.91 -15.60
N GLN A 144 18.18 -31.39 -16.76
CA GLN A 144 17.85 -30.57 -17.91
C GLN A 144 16.55 -29.82 -17.67
N GLU A 145 16.48 -28.64 -18.28
CA GLU A 145 15.28 -27.82 -18.33
C GLU A 145 14.73 -27.84 -19.76
N GLY A 146 13.48 -28.26 -19.92
CA GLY A 146 12.80 -28.35 -21.21
C GLY A 146 11.40 -27.73 -21.19
N ARG A 147 10.86 -27.46 -22.39
CA ARG A 147 9.45 -27.08 -22.54
C ARG A 147 8.56 -28.28 -22.28
N ALA A 148 7.55 -28.11 -21.43
CA ALA A 148 6.58 -29.17 -21.16
C ALA A 148 5.92 -29.66 -22.46
N GLY A 149 5.82 -30.99 -22.61
CA GLY A 149 5.28 -31.67 -23.78
C GLY A 149 6.30 -31.90 -24.91
N GLN A 150 7.53 -31.42 -24.77
CA GLN A 150 8.60 -31.56 -25.76
C GLN A 150 9.67 -32.56 -25.29
N GLU A 151 10.48 -33.01 -26.26
CA GLU A 151 11.67 -33.82 -26.01
C GLU A 151 12.78 -32.96 -25.43
N LEU A 152 13.56 -33.52 -24.50
CA LEU A 152 14.74 -32.88 -23.95
C LEU A 152 15.83 -32.75 -25.02
N ALA A 153 16.73 -31.78 -24.83
CA ALA A 153 17.77 -31.48 -25.80
C ALA A 153 18.90 -32.54 -25.81
N GLN A 154 19.12 -33.22 -24.68
CA GLN A 154 20.09 -34.30 -24.56
C GLN A 154 19.38 -35.58 -24.08
N PRO A 155 19.80 -36.76 -24.55
CA PRO A 155 19.33 -38.02 -24.00
C PRO A 155 19.82 -38.21 -22.58
N LEU A 156 19.03 -38.91 -21.77
CA LEU A 156 19.47 -39.41 -20.48
C LEU A 156 20.43 -40.58 -20.73
N ALA A 157 21.67 -40.45 -20.25
CA ALA A 157 22.75 -41.36 -20.60
C ALA A 157 23.50 -41.86 -19.35
N VAL A 158 23.78 -43.16 -19.30
CA VAL A 158 24.42 -43.85 -18.17
C VAL A 158 25.67 -44.55 -18.68
N THR A 159 26.82 -44.23 -18.10
CA THR A 159 28.10 -44.90 -18.34
C THR A 159 28.43 -45.82 -17.18
N VAL A 160 28.73 -47.09 -17.48
CA VAL A 160 29.05 -48.14 -16.51
C VAL A 160 30.50 -48.58 -16.72
N VAL A 161 31.29 -48.55 -15.64
CA VAL A 161 32.68 -49.00 -15.63
C VAL A 161 32.94 -50.07 -14.57
N SER A 162 33.96 -50.89 -14.79
CA SER A 162 34.46 -51.85 -13.81
C SER A 162 35.32 -51.19 -12.72
N SER A 163 35.74 -51.95 -11.70
CA SER A 163 36.65 -51.50 -10.64
C SER A 163 37.99 -50.94 -11.13
N ASP A 164 38.40 -51.35 -12.33
CA ASP A 164 39.63 -50.88 -12.98
C ASP A 164 39.40 -49.65 -13.86
N GLY A 165 38.17 -49.11 -13.89
CA GLY A 165 37.77 -47.96 -14.69
C GLY A 165 37.54 -48.26 -16.18
N LYS A 166 37.53 -49.54 -16.59
CA LYS A 166 37.26 -49.93 -17.98
C LYS A 166 35.75 -49.93 -18.26
N PRO A 167 35.30 -49.50 -19.46
CA PRO A 167 33.89 -49.58 -19.85
C PRO A 167 33.35 -51.01 -19.81
N VAL A 168 32.08 -51.16 -19.41
CA VAL A 168 31.37 -52.45 -19.40
C VAL A 168 30.37 -52.46 -20.55
N GLU A 169 30.66 -53.22 -21.61
CA GLU A 169 29.76 -53.44 -22.76
C GLU A 169 28.70 -54.50 -22.43
N GLY A 170 27.47 -54.32 -22.93
CA GLY A 170 26.38 -55.29 -22.82
C GLY A 170 25.66 -55.33 -21.46
N ALA A 171 25.89 -54.37 -20.56
CA ALA A 171 25.14 -54.22 -19.32
C ALA A 171 23.72 -53.70 -19.59
N PRO A 172 22.65 -54.37 -19.12
CA PRO A 172 21.30 -53.86 -19.28
C PRO A 172 21.02 -52.70 -18.32
N VAL A 173 20.59 -51.56 -18.88
CA VAL A 173 20.16 -50.38 -18.13
C VAL A 173 18.66 -50.19 -18.31
N TYR A 174 17.92 -50.16 -17.21
CA TYR A 174 16.49 -49.97 -17.18
C TYR A 174 16.15 -48.53 -16.80
N PHE A 175 15.40 -47.85 -17.65
CA PHE A 175 14.91 -46.50 -17.42
C PHE A 175 13.40 -46.54 -17.16
N THR A 176 12.97 -46.10 -15.99
CA THR A 176 11.57 -46.14 -15.58
C THR A 176 11.11 -44.76 -15.13
N PRO A 177 10.11 -44.15 -15.78
CA PRO A 177 9.50 -42.92 -15.27
C PRO A 177 8.86 -43.20 -13.91
N VAL A 178 9.16 -42.37 -12.92
CA VAL A 178 8.55 -42.44 -11.60
C VAL A 178 7.29 -41.57 -11.61
N PRO A 179 6.11 -42.10 -11.26
CA PRO A 179 4.90 -41.29 -11.18
C PRO A 179 5.06 -40.22 -10.10
N THR A 180 5.18 -38.95 -10.48
CA THR A 180 5.12 -37.81 -9.57
C THR A 180 3.84 -37.00 -9.79
N ALA A 181 3.44 -36.20 -8.80
CA ALA A 181 2.24 -35.35 -8.89
C ALA A 181 2.31 -34.35 -10.06
N SER A 182 3.51 -33.93 -10.45
CA SER A 182 3.78 -32.99 -11.55
C SER A 182 4.22 -33.65 -12.85
N GLY A 183 4.67 -34.91 -12.78
CA GLY A 183 5.39 -35.62 -13.84
C GLY A 183 4.59 -36.63 -14.64
N ALA A 184 3.27 -36.66 -14.45
CA ALA A 184 2.40 -37.56 -15.21
C ALA A 184 2.52 -37.31 -16.72
N GLY A 185 2.80 -38.37 -17.48
CA GLY A 185 2.83 -38.34 -18.94
C GLY A 185 4.20 -38.10 -19.59
N ALA A 186 5.31 -38.17 -18.84
CA ALA A 186 6.62 -38.32 -19.47
C ALA A 186 6.78 -39.70 -20.14
N SER A 187 7.46 -39.74 -21.28
CA SER A 187 7.72 -40.96 -22.04
C SER A 187 9.19 -41.07 -22.42
N LEU A 188 9.67 -42.29 -22.53
CA LEU A 188 11.03 -42.63 -22.95
C LEU A 188 10.99 -43.27 -24.33
N SER A 189 11.98 -43.00 -25.18
CA SER A 189 12.12 -43.70 -26.47
C SER A 189 12.33 -45.20 -26.26
N GLU A 190 13.23 -45.55 -25.33
CA GLU A 190 13.50 -46.93 -24.92
C GLU A 190 13.57 -47.04 -23.40
N ARG A 191 12.96 -48.08 -22.82
CA ARG A 191 12.97 -48.33 -21.37
C ARG A 191 14.08 -49.29 -20.94
N THR A 192 14.72 -49.98 -21.87
CA THR A 192 15.78 -50.95 -21.59
C THR A 192 16.79 -50.87 -22.72
N VAL A 193 18.00 -50.46 -22.38
CA VAL A 193 19.09 -50.22 -23.34
C VAL A 193 20.33 -50.95 -22.85
N LEU A 194 21.01 -51.68 -23.74
CA LEU A 194 22.29 -52.31 -23.43
C LEU A 194 23.41 -51.28 -23.58
N THR A 195 24.41 -51.32 -22.70
CA THR A 195 25.59 -50.47 -22.85
C THR A 195 26.40 -50.82 -24.10
N ASP A 196 26.88 -49.80 -24.81
CA ASP A 196 27.74 -49.93 -25.98
C ASP A 196 29.23 -50.21 -25.62
N LYS A 197 30.12 -50.14 -26.61
CA LYS A 197 31.58 -50.36 -26.45
C LYS A 197 32.25 -49.33 -25.53
N ASP A 198 31.65 -48.15 -25.39
CA ASP A 198 32.10 -47.10 -24.47
C ASP A 198 31.44 -47.25 -23.09
N GLY A 199 30.71 -48.35 -22.87
CA GLY A 199 30.03 -48.67 -21.62
C GLY A 199 28.80 -47.83 -21.37
N MET A 200 28.18 -47.27 -22.42
CA MET A 200 27.15 -46.24 -22.31
C MET A 200 25.80 -46.71 -22.85
N ALA A 201 24.73 -46.41 -22.11
CA ALA A 201 23.34 -46.64 -22.50
C ALA A 201 22.59 -45.31 -22.50
N ARG A 202 21.76 -45.04 -23.51
CA ARG A 202 21.08 -43.74 -23.70
C ARG A 202 19.60 -43.91 -24.04
N THR A 203 18.75 -43.02 -23.52
CA THR A 203 17.33 -42.95 -23.89
C THR A 203 16.88 -41.50 -24.05
N GLU A 204 16.01 -41.24 -25.02
CA GLU A 204 15.44 -39.92 -25.22
C GLU A 204 14.24 -39.71 -24.30
N VAL A 205 14.16 -38.54 -23.71
CA VAL A 205 13.13 -38.20 -22.72
C VAL A 205 12.19 -37.16 -23.31
N LYS A 206 10.90 -37.50 -23.41
CA LYS A 206 9.84 -36.56 -23.71
C LYS A 206 9.06 -36.22 -22.45
N LEU A 207 9.01 -34.94 -22.11
CA LEU A 207 8.36 -34.44 -20.91
C LEU A 207 6.82 -34.47 -21.05
N GLY A 208 6.14 -34.57 -19.90
CA GLY A 208 4.69 -34.37 -19.81
C GLY A 208 4.29 -32.91 -20.04
N LYS A 209 2.97 -32.62 -20.05
CA LYS A 209 2.43 -31.30 -20.45
C LYS A 209 2.41 -30.25 -19.33
N THR A 210 2.78 -30.61 -18.12
CA THR A 210 2.67 -29.78 -16.90
C THR A 210 4.02 -29.19 -16.50
N THR A 211 3.99 -28.06 -15.78
CA THR A 211 5.20 -27.53 -15.13
C THR A 211 5.55 -28.39 -13.92
N GLY A 212 6.84 -28.71 -13.75
CA GLY A 212 7.35 -29.32 -12.53
C GLY A 212 8.46 -30.33 -12.78
N LYS A 213 8.65 -31.21 -11.80
CA LYS A 213 9.72 -32.21 -11.76
C LYS A 213 9.25 -33.54 -12.33
N TYR A 214 10.07 -34.11 -13.20
CA TYR A 214 9.89 -35.41 -13.83
C TYR A 214 11.00 -36.33 -13.35
N ASP A 215 10.65 -37.28 -12.48
CA ASP A 215 11.61 -38.19 -11.90
C ASP A 215 11.71 -39.47 -12.72
N PHE A 216 12.93 -39.97 -12.92
CA PHE A 216 13.23 -41.22 -13.61
C PHE A 216 14.12 -42.08 -12.71
N ASN A 217 13.73 -43.34 -12.55
CA ASN A 217 14.52 -44.35 -11.88
C ASN A 217 15.38 -45.09 -12.91
N ILE A 218 16.68 -45.17 -12.64
CA ILE A 218 17.68 -45.83 -13.46
C ILE A 218 18.22 -47.03 -12.69
N GLU A 219 18.10 -48.23 -13.26
CA GLU A 219 18.63 -49.47 -12.68
C GLU A 219 19.63 -50.12 -13.62
N VAL A 220 20.79 -50.53 -13.11
CA VAL A 220 21.78 -51.27 -13.88
C VAL A 220 21.72 -52.74 -13.44
N GLY A 221 21.33 -53.61 -14.37
CA GLY A 221 21.21 -55.04 -14.14
C GLY A 221 22.57 -55.73 -13.97
N ALA A 222 22.53 -56.95 -13.42
CA ALA A 222 23.73 -57.73 -13.18
C ALA A 222 24.47 -58.04 -14.49
N THR A 223 25.77 -57.78 -14.52
CA THR A 223 26.69 -58.32 -15.52
C THR A 223 27.54 -59.41 -14.86
N GLN A 224 28.18 -60.29 -15.64
CA GLN A 224 28.89 -61.47 -15.13
C GLN A 224 29.97 -61.16 -14.05
N ASN A 225 30.38 -59.90 -13.87
CA ASN A 225 31.41 -59.45 -12.92
C ASN A 225 31.00 -58.25 -12.01
N ASN A 226 29.75 -57.78 -11.99
CA ASN A 226 29.40 -56.55 -11.25
C ASN A 226 28.11 -56.69 -10.42
N SER A 227 28.15 -56.19 -9.19
CA SER A 227 27.01 -56.13 -8.26
C SER A 227 25.85 -55.33 -8.87
N THR A 228 24.62 -55.77 -8.66
CA THR A 228 23.43 -55.01 -9.04
C THR A 228 23.43 -53.65 -8.36
N VAL A 229 23.21 -52.59 -9.12
CA VAL A 229 23.02 -51.25 -8.57
C VAL A 229 21.53 -51.00 -8.42
N ARG A 230 21.09 -50.73 -7.19
CA ARG A 230 19.68 -50.39 -6.93
C ARG A 230 19.31 -49.10 -7.66
N GLY A 231 18.02 -48.89 -7.87
CA GLY A 231 17.48 -47.71 -8.54
C GLY A 231 18.12 -46.38 -8.13
N ILE A 232 18.45 -45.57 -9.13
CA ILE A 232 18.99 -44.22 -9.02
C ILE A 232 17.94 -43.26 -9.55
N ASN A 233 17.42 -42.39 -8.68
CA ASN A 233 16.45 -41.38 -9.10
C ASN A 233 17.18 -40.17 -9.67
N VAL A 234 16.84 -39.80 -10.90
CA VAL A 234 17.24 -38.56 -11.54
C VAL A 234 16.01 -37.70 -11.80
N THR A 235 16.17 -36.39 -11.80
CA THR A 235 15.07 -35.45 -11.97
C THR A 235 15.35 -34.54 -13.17
N GLU A 236 14.38 -34.45 -14.06
CA GLU A 236 14.32 -33.49 -15.16
C GLU A 236 13.24 -32.45 -14.89
N LEU A 237 13.35 -31.29 -15.52
CA LEU A 237 12.53 -30.12 -15.22
C LEU A 237 11.76 -29.68 -16.47
N GLY A 238 10.43 -29.64 -16.36
CA GLY A 238 9.56 -29.18 -17.45
C GLY A 238 8.88 -27.86 -17.11
N VAL A 239 8.91 -26.91 -18.04
CA VAL A 239 8.20 -25.63 -17.93
C VAL A 239 7.05 -25.55 -18.93
N ASN A 240 5.83 -25.38 -18.42
CA ASN A 240 4.71 -24.88 -19.19
C ASN A 240 4.54 -23.38 -18.89
N VAL A 241 5.09 -22.54 -19.79
CA VAL A 241 5.12 -21.09 -19.62
C VAL A 241 3.72 -20.49 -19.53
N TYR A 242 2.75 -21.05 -20.28
CA TYR A 242 1.38 -20.54 -20.27
C TYR A 242 0.69 -20.76 -18.93
N THR A 243 0.73 -21.97 -18.37
CA THR A 243 0.11 -22.26 -17.08
C THR A 243 0.81 -21.53 -15.95
N LEU A 244 2.15 -21.45 -16.00
CA LEU A 244 2.93 -20.68 -15.03
C LEU A 244 2.50 -19.21 -15.03
N PHE A 245 2.41 -18.59 -16.21
CA PHE A 245 1.99 -17.20 -16.33
C PHE A 245 0.56 -17.00 -15.80
N MET A 246 -0.38 -17.87 -16.19
CA MET A 246 -1.77 -17.78 -15.74
C MET A 246 -1.92 -17.94 -14.22
N ASN A 247 -1.18 -18.87 -13.60
CA ASN A 247 -1.29 -19.12 -12.16
C ASN A 247 -0.60 -18.01 -11.36
N VAL A 248 0.58 -17.53 -11.78
CA VAL A 248 1.28 -16.43 -11.10
C VAL A 248 0.49 -15.12 -11.22
N PHE A 249 0.06 -14.72 -12.43
CA PHE A 249 -0.73 -13.49 -12.61
C PHE A 249 -2.15 -13.61 -12.08
N GLY A 250 -2.76 -14.80 -12.12
CA GLY A 250 -4.06 -15.08 -11.50
C GLY A 250 -3.99 -14.96 -9.97
N GLY A 251 -2.98 -15.58 -9.36
CA GLY A 251 -2.69 -15.42 -7.93
C GLY A 251 -2.42 -13.97 -7.55
N LEU A 252 -1.66 -13.24 -8.37
CA LEU A 252 -1.41 -11.81 -8.20
C LEU A 252 -2.69 -10.97 -8.30
N ALA A 253 -3.57 -11.25 -9.27
CA ALA A 253 -4.83 -10.53 -9.42
C ALA A 253 -5.74 -10.74 -8.20
N ILE A 254 -5.85 -11.98 -7.71
CA ILE A 254 -6.58 -12.30 -6.48
C ILE A 254 -5.95 -11.60 -5.27
N PHE A 255 -4.61 -11.59 -5.18
CA PHE A 255 -3.86 -10.92 -4.12
C PHE A 255 -4.14 -9.40 -4.09
N VAL A 256 -4.04 -8.74 -5.24
CA VAL A 256 -4.32 -7.29 -5.40
C VAL A 256 -5.79 -6.97 -5.11
N PHE A 257 -6.70 -7.82 -5.60
CA PHE A 257 -8.13 -7.67 -5.31
C PHE A 257 -8.44 -7.85 -3.82
N GLY A 258 -7.82 -8.82 -3.15
CA GLY A 258 -7.92 -9.04 -1.72
C GLY A 258 -7.45 -7.83 -0.90
N MET A 259 -6.30 -7.24 -1.27
CA MET A 259 -5.82 -5.99 -0.66
C MET A 259 -6.81 -4.84 -0.85
N LYS A 260 -7.38 -4.69 -2.05
CA LYS A 260 -8.38 -3.65 -2.34
C LYS A 260 -9.64 -3.82 -1.49
N LEU A 261 -10.22 -5.02 -1.47
CA LEU A 261 -11.37 -5.34 -0.61
C LEU A 261 -11.09 -5.09 0.87
N MET A 262 -9.89 -5.45 1.33
CA MET A 262 -9.47 -5.22 2.70
C MET A 262 -9.40 -3.72 3.03
N SER A 263 -8.82 -2.92 2.14
CA SER A 263 -8.72 -1.46 2.29
C SER A 263 -10.10 -0.79 2.26
N ASP A 264 -10.95 -1.14 1.30
CA ASP A 264 -12.33 -0.62 1.19
C ASP A 264 -13.18 -1.01 2.40
N GLY A 265 -13.05 -2.26 2.86
CA GLY A 265 -13.74 -2.78 4.05
C GLY A 265 -13.33 -2.06 5.34
N LEU A 266 -12.02 -1.85 5.54
CA LEU A 266 -11.51 -1.09 6.68
C LEU A 266 -11.89 0.38 6.60
N HIS A 267 -11.92 0.97 5.41
CA HIS A 267 -12.39 2.33 5.20
C HIS A 267 -13.87 2.46 5.62
N LYS A 268 -14.73 1.54 5.18
CA LYS A 268 -16.15 1.46 5.57
C LYS A 268 -16.33 1.21 7.07
N ALA A 269 -15.51 0.33 7.67
CA ALA A 269 -15.58 -0.01 9.09
C ALA A 269 -15.04 1.10 10.01
N ALA A 270 -13.99 1.83 9.60
CA ALA A 270 -13.39 2.91 10.38
C ALA A 270 -14.33 4.12 10.54
N GLY A 271 -15.24 4.32 9.57
CA GLY A 271 -16.19 5.42 9.51
C GLY A 271 -15.54 6.79 9.22
N GLU A 272 -16.36 7.78 8.90
CA GLU A 272 -15.95 9.15 8.51
C GLU A 272 -15.33 9.96 9.67
N ARG A 273 -14.08 9.66 10.06
CA ARG A 273 -13.33 10.35 11.13
C ARG A 273 -12.60 11.61 10.66
N MET A 274 -12.85 12.09 9.45
CA MET A 274 -11.99 13.06 8.76
C MET A 274 -11.84 14.43 9.44
N ARG A 275 -12.91 14.95 10.05
CA ARG A 275 -12.85 16.23 10.80
C ARG A 275 -11.92 16.15 12.02
N SER A 276 -11.76 14.96 12.61
CA SER A 276 -10.80 14.73 13.70
C SER A 276 -9.37 14.57 13.21
N ILE A 277 -9.20 14.05 11.99
CA ILE A 277 -7.90 13.86 11.34
C ILE A 277 -7.30 15.23 10.97
N LEU A 278 -8.09 16.14 10.35
CA LEU A 278 -7.65 17.51 10.05
C LEU A 278 -7.25 18.31 11.30
N HIS A 279 -8.02 18.20 12.39
CA HIS A 279 -7.71 18.90 13.63
C HIS A 279 -6.47 18.33 14.33
N PHE A 280 -6.11 17.07 14.05
CA PHE A 280 -4.88 16.44 14.51
C PHE A 280 -3.70 16.84 13.61
N PHE A 281 -3.93 17.02 12.31
CA PHE A 281 -2.94 17.51 11.32
C PHE A 281 -2.52 18.97 11.53
N SER A 282 -3.39 19.82 12.10
CA SER A 282 -3.12 21.26 12.27
C SER A 282 -2.23 21.63 13.46
N SER A 283 -1.70 20.64 14.20
CA SER A 283 -0.87 20.88 15.40
C SER A 283 0.63 21.03 15.04
N ASN A 284 1.53 20.46 15.83
CA ASN A 284 2.99 20.48 15.59
C ASN A 284 3.46 19.32 14.70
N ARG A 285 4.70 19.40 14.19
CA ARG A 285 5.30 18.39 13.30
C ARG A 285 5.35 16.96 13.86
N TYR A 286 5.47 16.79 15.18
CA TYR A 286 5.48 15.46 15.80
C TYR A 286 4.10 14.81 15.78
N VAL A 287 3.08 15.61 16.10
CA VAL A 287 1.68 15.18 16.02
C VAL A 287 1.33 14.84 14.58
N ALA A 288 1.80 15.63 13.60
CA ALA A 288 1.60 15.37 12.18
C ALA A 288 2.17 14.00 11.72
N VAL A 289 3.36 13.60 12.19
CA VAL A 289 3.92 12.26 11.88
C VAL A 289 3.04 11.15 12.44
N VAL A 290 2.66 11.24 13.72
CA VAL A 290 1.81 10.23 14.34
C VAL A 290 0.46 10.15 13.64
N ALA A 291 -0.07 11.30 13.22
CA ALA A 291 -1.30 11.41 12.48
C ALA A 291 -1.22 10.70 11.13
N GLY A 292 -0.19 10.99 10.33
CA GLY A 292 0.01 10.38 9.02
C GLY A 292 0.22 8.87 9.12
N ALA A 293 0.95 8.41 10.14
CA ALA A 293 1.16 7.00 10.41
C ALA A 293 -0.15 6.30 10.76
N PHE A 294 -0.94 6.88 11.67
CA PHE A 294 -2.23 6.32 12.06
C PHE A 294 -3.22 6.28 10.89
N VAL A 295 -3.36 7.39 10.16
CA VAL A 295 -4.28 7.48 9.01
C VAL A 295 -3.91 6.47 7.94
N THR A 296 -2.62 6.39 7.60
CA THR A 296 -2.16 5.45 6.58
C THR A 296 -2.25 4.00 7.04
N ALA A 297 -1.98 3.70 8.32
CA ALA A 297 -2.16 2.36 8.86
C ALA A 297 -3.63 1.90 8.81
N VAL A 298 -4.57 2.81 9.05
CA VAL A 298 -6.01 2.51 9.01
C VAL A 298 -6.51 2.38 7.56
N ILE A 299 -6.14 3.32 6.69
CA ILE A 299 -6.56 3.31 5.27
C ILE A 299 -5.80 2.23 4.47
N GLN A 300 -4.60 1.85 4.92
CA GLN A 300 -3.66 0.95 4.25
C GLN A 300 -3.14 1.45 2.88
N SER A 301 -3.25 2.75 2.61
CA SER A 301 -2.77 3.35 1.36
C SER A 301 -2.06 4.67 1.62
N SER A 302 -0.72 4.67 1.57
CA SER A 302 0.06 5.90 1.65
C SER A 302 -0.12 6.79 0.43
N SER A 303 -0.32 6.22 -0.76
CA SER A 303 -0.64 7.00 -1.96
C SER A 303 -1.93 7.81 -1.75
N ALA A 304 -2.98 7.22 -1.19
CA ALA A 304 -4.22 7.96 -0.88
C ALA A 304 -3.97 9.05 0.18
N THR A 305 -3.26 8.74 1.26
CA THR A 305 -2.94 9.73 2.31
C THR A 305 -2.11 10.89 1.76
N THR A 306 -1.10 10.62 0.93
CA THR A 306 -0.20 11.65 0.38
C THR A 306 -0.90 12.52 -0.67
N VAL A 307 -1.73 11.94 -1.54
CA VAL A 307 -2.58 12.70 -2.47
C VAL A 307 -3.55 13.61 -1.71
N MET A 308 -4.13 13.12 -0.60
CA MET A 308 -4.98 13.94 0.28
C MET A 308 -4.21 15.10 0.91
N VAL A 309 -2.98 14.86 1.39
CA VAL A 309 -2.11 15.92 1.92
C VAL A 309 -1.81 16.97 0.85
N ILE A 310 -1.50 16.55 -0.38
CA ILE A 310 -1.31 17.45 -1.53
C ILE A 310 -2.56 18.30 -1.77
N GLY A 311 -3.74 17.69 -1.76
CA GLY A 311 -5.01 18.41 -1.88
C GLY A 311 -5.22 19.44 -0.75
N PHE A 312 -4.92 19.08 0.50
CA PHE A 312 -5.03 20.00 1.63
C PHE A 312 -4.05 21.17 1.53
N VAL A 313 -2.82 20.95 1.06
CA VAL A 313 -1.86 22.02 0.78
C VAL A 313 -2.33 22.89 -0.37
N ASN A 314 -2.86 22.27 -1.44
CA ASN A 314 -3.32 23.02 -2.61
C ASN A 314 -4.47 23.97 -2.27
N ALA A 315 -5.35 23.52 -1.37
CA ALA A 315 -6.45 24.30 -0.83
C ALA A 315 -6.07 25.24 0.34
N GLY A 316 -4.79 25.32 0.72
CA GLY A 316 -4.31 26.20 1.78
C GLY A 316 -4.79 25.81 3.19
N LEU A 317 -5.18 24.55 3.40
CA LEU A 317 -5.59 24.02 4.70
C LEU A 317 -4.42 23.58 5.57
N LEU A 318 -3.29 23.26 4.94
CA LEU A 318 -2.05 22.88 5.61
C LEU A 318 -0.89 23.69 5.03
N ASN A 319 0.07 24.02 5.90
CA ASN A 319 1.35 24.55 5.45
C ASN A 319 2.32 23.42 5.06
N LEU A 320 3.44 23.78 4.42
CA LEU A 320 4.44 22.82 3.96
C LEU A 320 5.03 21.98 5.11
N VAL A 321 5.37 22.60 6.24
CA VAL A 321 5.99 21.91 7.40
C VAL A 321 5.07 20.84 7.99
N GLN A 322 3.78 21.16 8.16
CA GLN A 322 2.78 20.20 8.63
C GLN A 322 2.64 19.04 7.66
N SER A 323 2.61 19.34 6.37
CA SER A 323 2.43 18.37 5.30
C SER A 323 3.60 17.39 5.19
N ILE A 324 4.83 17.88 5.31
CA ILE A 324 6.02 17.04 5.38
C ILE A 324 5.93 16.09 6.59
N GLY A 325 5.49 16.58 7.75
CA GLY A 325 5.25 15.74 8.92
C GLY A 325 4.26 14.61 8.65
N ILE A 326 3.12 14.90 8.02
CA ILE A 326 2.11 13.88 7.69
C ILE A 326 2.66 12.86 6.68
N ILE A 327 3.40 13.31 5.67
CA ILE A 327 4.03 12.45 4.66
C ILE A 327 5.03 11.47 5.31
N PHE A 328 5.87 11.95 6.24
CA PHE A 328 6.80 11.07 6.97
C PHE A 328 6.03 10.02 7.79
N GLY A 329 4.94 10.45 8.43
CA GLY A 329 4.01 9.55 9.09
C GLY A 329 3.45 8.49 8.16
N ALA A 330 2.96 8.89 6.98
CA ALA A 330 2.36 7.98 6.01
C ALA A 330 3.31 6.87 5.56
N ASN A 331 4.60 7.19 5.40
CA ASN A 331 5.63 6.20 5.09
C ASN A 331 5.79 5.16 6.21
N ILE A 332 5.73 5.57 7.49
CA ILE A 332 5.66 4.62 8.63
C ILE A 332 4.37 3.80 8.58
N GLY A 333 3.21 4.43 8.38
CA GLY A 333 1.92 3.75 8.40
C GLY A 333 1.79 2.64 7.34
N THR A 334 2.45 2.81 6.19
CA THR A 334 2.46 1.82 5.08
C THR A 334 3.04 0.48 5.50
N THR A 335 3.95 0.46 6.47
CA THR A 335 4.64 -0.77 6.87
C THR A 335 3.73 -1.74 7.61
N ILE A 336 2.58 -1.27 8.13
CA ILE A 336 1.56 -2.12 8.74
C ILE A 336 1.04 -3.19 7.76
N THR A 337 0.89 -2.86 6.48
CA THR A 337 0.45 -3.86 5.49
C THR A 337 1.48 -4.98 5.33
N ALA A 338 2.77 -4.64 5.23
CA ALA A 338 3.84 -5.65 5.19
C ALA A 338 3.88 -6.50 6.47
N GLN A 339 3.63 -5.89 7.63
CA GLN A 339 3.55 -6.59 8.91
C GLN A 339 2.39 -7.58 8.95
N ILE A 340 1.20 -7.19 8.48
CA ILE A 340 0.02 -8.08 8.36
C ILE A 340 0.35 -9.28 7.48
N ILE A 341 0.97 -9.03 6.32
CA ILE A 341 1.29 -10.07 5.32
C ILE A 341 2.37 -11.05 5.82
N ALA A 342 3.32 -10.58 6.62
CA ALA A 342 4.44 -11.41 7.07
C ALA A 342 4.08 -12.43 8.17
N PHE A 343 2.85 -12.43 8.69
CA PHE A 343 2.38 -13.48 9.59
C PHE A 343 2.02 -14.75 8.81
N ASP A 344 2.47 -15.91 9.31
CA ASP A 344 1.96 -17.17 8.81
C ASP A 344 0.53 -17.38 9.33
N VAL A 345 -0.43 -17.30 8.41
CA VAL A 345 -1.86 -17.43 8.69
C VAL A 345 -2.49 -18.53 7.83
N SER A 346 -1.68 -19.46 7.34
CA SER A 346 -2.07 -20.51 6.39
C SER A 346 -3.33 -21.28 6.83
N SER A 347 -3.47 -21.54 8.13
CA SER A 347 -4.63 -22.25 8.71
C SER A 347 -5.94 -21.44 8.74
N ILE A 348 -5.86 -20.11 8.70
CA ILE A 348 -6.99 -19.19 8.86
C ILE A 348 -7.52 -18.70 7.50
N ILE A 349 -6.78 -18.90 6.40
CA ILE A 349 -7.13 -18.43 5.05
C ILE A 349 -8.56 -18.83 4.65
N MET A 350 -8.84 -20.14 4.60
CA MET A 350 -10.16 -20.65 4.17
C MET A 350 -11.30 -20.26 5.13
N PRO A 351 -11.15 -20.39 6.46
CA PRO A 351 -12.13 -19.84 7.40
C PRO A 351 -12.42 -18.35 7.20
N ALA A 352 -11.40 -17.52 6.93
CA ALA A 352 -11.57 -16.09 6.70
C ALA A 352 -12.35 -15.82 5.40
N ILE A 353 -12.09 -16.55 4.32
CA ILE A 353 -12.86 -16.40 3.07
C ILE A 353 -14.34 -16.73 3.31
N ILE A 354 -14.63 -17.86 3.96
CA ILE A 354 -16.01 -18.30 4.23
C ILE A 354 -16.73 -17.29 5.13
N LEU A 355 -16.12 -16.94 6.27
CA LEU A 355 -16.72 -16.03 7.24
C LEU A 355 -16.90 -14.62 6.67
N GLY A 356 -15.89 -14.10 5.97
CA GLY A 356 -15.95 -12.78 5.34
C GLY A 356 -17.05 -12.70 4.28
N LEU A 357 -17.20 -13.74 3.45
CA LEU A 357 -18.27 -13.82 2.46
C LEU A 357 -19.66 -13.86 3.12
N LEU A 358 -19.83 -14.68 4.18
CA LEU A 358 -21.10 -14.74 4.91
C LEU A 358 -21.46 -13.40 5.56
N MET A 359 -20.49 -12.72 6.17
CA MET A 359 -20.68 -11.39 6.76
C MET A 359 -21.04 -10.33 5.71
N MET A 360 -20.58 -10.47 4.46
CA MET A 360 -20.88 -9.54 3.38
C MET A 360 -22.36 -9.55 2.96
N PHE A 361 -23.05 -10.69 3.11
CA PHE A 361 -24.49 -10.79 2.83
C PHE A 361 -25.38 -10.16 3.90
N VAL A 362 -24.81 -9.75 5.04
CA VAL A 362 -25.58 -9.09 6.09
C VAL A 362 -25.90 -7.64 5.67
N THR A 363 -27.13 -7.21 5.91
CA THR A 363 -27.63 -5.87 5.54
C THR A 363 -27.04 -4.74 6.38
N TRP A 364 -26.43 -5.05 7.52
CA TRP A 364 -25.81 -4.06 8.40
C TRP A 364 -24.47 -3.56 7.85
N LYS A 365 -24.43 -2.29 7.42
CA LYS A 365 -23.27 -1.66 6.75
C LYS A 365 -21.93 -1.86 7.47
N TYR A 366 -21.90 -1.77 8.81
CA TYR A 366 -20.67 -1.94 9.58
C TYR A 366 -20.15 -3.38 9.53
N LEU A 367 -21.03 -4.37 9.72
CA LEU A 367 -20.67 -5.78 9.66
C LEU A 367 -20.25 -6.18 8.23
N ARG A 368 -20.91 -5.61 7.22
CA ARG A 368 -20.53 -5.79 5.82
C ARG A 368 -19.12 -5.25 5.52
N GLY A 369 -18.74 -4.09 6.07
CA GLY A 369 -17.37 -3.57 5.93
C GLY A 369 -16.32 -4.48 6.59
N TRP A 370 -16.61 -5.03 7.76
CA TRP A 370 -15.77 -6.07 8.36
C TRP A 370 -15.77 -7.38 7.54
N GLY A 371 -16.89 -7.75 6.93
CA GLY A 371 -16.98 -8.89 6.01
C GLY A 371 -16.06 -8.72 4.80
N GLU A 372 -16.09 -7.54 4.15
CA GLU A 372 -15.16 -7.19 3.07
C GLU A 372 -13.70 -7.22 3.54
N THR A 373 -13.43 -6.77 4.78
CA THR A 373 -12.09 -6.80 5.38
C THR A 373 -11.57 -8.23 5.55
N VAL A 374 -12.37 -9.10 6.18
CA VAL A 374 -12.00 -10.49 6.47
C VAL A 374 -11.94 -11.33 5.20
N LEU A 375 -12.85 -11.10 4.25
CA LEU A 375 -12.82 -11.72 2.92
C LEU A 375 -11.58 -11.29 2.15
N GLY A 376 -11.29 -9.98 2.12
CA GLY A 376 -10.12 -9.43 1.45
C GLY A 376 -8.82 -9.98 2.03
N PHE A 377 -8.74 -10.11 3.36
CA PHE A 377 -7.65 -10.79 4.06
C PHE A 377 -7.49 -12.24 3.57
N GLY A 378 -8.56 -13.04 3.58
CA GLY A 378 -8.52 -14.42 3.10
C GLY A 378 -8.09 -14.54 1.63
N LEU A 379 -8.65 -13.71 0.74
CA LEU A 379 -8.30 -13.71 -0.69
C LEU A 379 -6.84 -13.28 -0.92
N LEU A 380 -6.35 -12.29 -0.17
CA LEU A 380 -4.97 -11.85 -0.22
C LEU A 380 -4.03 -13.04 0.00
N PHE A 381 -4.16 -13.75 1.12
CA PHE A 381 -3.28 -14.87 1.44
C PHE A 381 -3.51 -16.08 0.51
N PHE A 382 -4.73 -16.30 0.04
CA PHE A 382 -5.01 -17.33 -0.97
C PHE A 382 -4.27 -17.06 -2.29
N GLY A 383 -4.32 -15.82 -2.79
CA GLY A 383 -3.56 -15.41 -3.97
C GLY A 383 -2.05 -15.55 -3.78
N MET A 384 -1.54 -15.21 -2.59
CA MET A 384 -0.15 -15.45 -2.22
C MET A 384 0.20 -16.94 -2.21
N GLY A 385 -0.67 -17.80 -1.69
CA GLY A 385 -0.47 -19.25 -1.68
C GLY A 385 -0.34 -19.83 -3.10
N ILE A 386 -1.19 -19.38 -4.03
CA ILE A 386 -1.11 -19.78 -5.45
C ILE A 386 0.25 -19.36 -6.04
N MET A 387 0.64 -18.10 -5.86
CA MET A 387 1.92 -17.60 -6.38
C MET A 387 3.11 -18.38 -5.78
N SER A 388 3.14 -18.54 -4.46
CA SER A 388 4.22 -19.22 -3.75
C SER A 388 4.36 -20.69 -4.15
N ALA A 389 3.24 -21.40 -4.40
CA ALA A 389 3.27 -22.78 -4.86
C ALA A 389 3.93 -22.90 -6.24
N GLU A 390 3.53 -22.06 -7.20
CA GLU A 390 4.11 -22.05 -8.56
C GLU A 390 5.58 -21.63 -8.57
N LEU A 391 5.90 -20.59 -7.81
CA LEU A 391 7.24 -20.04 -7.69
C LEU A 391 8.22 -21.03 -7.03
N LYS A 392 7.77 -21.77 -6.01
CA LYS A 392 8.57 -22.82 -5.36
C LYS A 392 8.84 -23.99 -6.31
N LEU A 393 7.90 -24.34 -7.19
CA LEU A 393 8.13 -25.39 -8.19
C LEU A 393 9.28 -25.03 -9.13
N ILE A 394 9.34 -23.77 -9.57
CA ILE A 394 10.37 -23.31 -10.52
C ILE A 394 11.67 -22.83 -9.87
N GLY A 395 11.69 -22.68 -8.54
CA GLY A 395 12.85 -22.15 -7.81
C GLY A 395 14.13 -22.98 -7.92
N GLU A 396 14.01 -24.25 -8.31
CA GLU A 396 15.14 -25.14 -8.55
C GLU A 396 15.60 -25.18 -10.02
N PHE A 397 14.92 -24.46 -10.92
CA PHE A 397 15.21 -24.49 -12.35
C PHE A 397 16.49 -23.72 -12.66
N PRO A 398 17.44 -24.29 -13.45
CA PRO A 398 18.69 -23.62 -13.78
C PRO A 398 18.52 -22.24 -14.40
N SER A 399 17.58 -22.06 -15.34
CA SER A 399 17.33 -20.75 -15.97
C SER A 399 16.78 -19.75 -14.97
N PHE A 400 15.96 -20.22 -14.04
CA PHE A 400 15.37 -19.40 -12.98
C PHE A 400 16.45 -18.97 -11.96
N LEU A 401 17.28 -19.90 -11.49
CA LEU A 401 18.42 -19.62 -10.62
C LEU A 401 19.41 -18.66 -11.28
N SER A 402 19.69 -18.84 -12.57
CA SER A 402 20.56 -17.93 -13.33
C SER A 402 19.98 -16.53 -13.40
N PHE A 403 18.67 -16.38 -13.62
CA PHE A 403 18.02 -15.07 -13.65
C PHE A 403 18.15 -14.35 -12.29
N PHE A 404 17.80 -15.02 -11.19
CA PHE A 404 17.88 -14.41 -9.85
C PHE A 404 19.31 -14.15 -9.39
N SER A 405 20.28 -14.97 -9.81
CA SER A 405 21.69 -14.74 -9.52
C SER A 405 22.24 -13.43 -10.12
N SER A 406 21.63 -12.93 -11.20
CA SER A 406 22.10 -11.71 -11.90
C SER A 406 21.93 -10.41 -11.09
N PHE A 407 21.01 -10.40 -10.12
CA PHE A 407 20.79 -9.29 -9.19
C PHE A 407 20.83 -9.73 -7.72
N ASP A 408 21.47 -10.88 -7.45
CA ASP A 408 21.72 -11.33 -6.09
C ASP A 408 22.63 -10.34 -5.37
N CYS A 409 22.11 -9.76 -4.29
CA CYS A 409 22.80 -8.78 -3.47
C CYS A 409 23.63 -9.42 -2.35
N ALA A 410 23.65 -10.74 -2.21
CA ALA A 410 24.44 -11.40 -1.18
C ALA A 410 25.95 -11.12 -1.36
N PRO A 411 26.67 -10.73 -0.31
CA PRO A 411 28.11 -10.54 -0.39
C PRO A 411 28.81 -11.88 -0.63
N PRO A 412 29.81 -11.94 -1.54
CA PRO A 412 30.64 -13.14 -1.67
C PRO A 412 31.46 -13.36 -0.39
N PRO A 413 31.96 -14.59 -0.13
CA PRO A 413 32.73 -14.89 1.07
C PRO A 413 33.93 -13.94 1.24
N GLY A 414 33.97 -13.21 2.35
CA GLY A 414 35.02 -12.22 2.66
C GLY A 414 34.96 -10.92 1.84
N GLY A 415 33.90 -10.70 1.07
CA GLY A 415 33.71 -9.51 0.23
C GLY A 415 32.57 -8.60 0.70
N HIS A 416 32.28 -7.58 -0.12
CA HIS A 416 31.20 -6.62 0.10
C HIS A 416 30.02 -6.88 -0.84
N MET A 417 28.86 -6.31 -0.49
CA MET A 417 27.67 -6.35 -1.34
C MET A 417 27.99 -5.82 -2.75
N PRO A 418 27.61 -6.53 -3.83
CA PRO A 418 27.87 -6.07 -5.18
C PRO A 418 27.04 -4.81 -5.51
N ILE A 419 27.70 -3.69 -5.80
CA ILE A 419 27.04 -2.39 -6.05
C ILE A 419 26.08 -2.48 -7.25
N LEU A 420 26.47 -3.17 -8.32
CA LEU A 420 25.63 -3.26 -9.52
C LEU A 420 24.36 -4.08 -9.28
N ALA A 421 24.46 -5.19 -8.53
CA ALA A 421 23.31 -5.99 -8.13
C ALA A 421 22.38 -5.19 -7.22
N LEU A 422 22.93 -4.46 -6.24
CA LEU A 422 22.18 -3.57 -5.35
C LEU A 422 21.40 -2.51 -6.14
N LEU A 423 22.07 -1.77 -7.04
CA LEU A 423 21.41 -0.75 -7.86
C LEU A 423 20.39 -1.36 -8.82
N GLY A 424 20.68 -2.54 -9.38
CA GLY A 424 19.74 -3.30 -10.22
C GLY A 424 18.48 -3.67 -9.46
N ALA A 425 18.60 -4.26 -8.26
CA ALA A 425 17.48 -4.61 -7.41
C ALA A 425 16.67 -3.38 -6.94
N ILE A 426 17.33 -2.29 -6.56
CA ILE A 426 16.66 -1.01 -6.27
C ILE A 426 15.89 -0.51 -7.49
N GLY A 427 16.51 -0.57 -8.69
CA GLY A 427 15.87 -0.18 -9.95
C GLY A 427 14.63 -1.01 -10.26
N ILE A 428 14.69 -2.32 -10.09
CA ILE A 428 13.55 -3.23 -10.29
C ILE A 428 12.41 -2.86 -9.35
N GLY A 429 12.68 -2.72 -8.04
CA GLY A 429 11.66 -2.35 -7.06
C GLY A 429 11.03 -0.98 -7.35
N LEU A 430 11.84 -0.01 -7.79
CA LEU A 430 11.39 1.32 -8.16
C LEU A 430 10.44 1.29 -9.37
N VAL A 431 10.82 0.60 -10.46
CA VAL A 431 10.01 0.51 -11.68
C VAL A 431 8.72 -0.27 -11.42
N MET A 432 8.84 -1.40 -10.72
CA MET A 432 7.71 -2.23 -10.35
C MET A 432 6.66 -1.44 -9.56
N THR A 433 7.07 -0.69 -8.54
CA THR A 433 6.14 0.11 -7.75
C THR A 433 5.56 1.28 -8.53
N MET A 434 6.31 1.89 -9.46
CA MET A 434 5.77 2.96 -10.32
C MET A 434 4.71 2.45 -11.29
N ILE A 435 4.88 1.25 -11.85
CA ILE A 435 3.91 0.63 -12.76
C ILE A 435 2.65 0.21 -11.99
N ILE A 436 2.83 -0.48 -10.85
CA ILE A 436 1.71 -0.97 -10.04
C ILE A 436 1.03 0.18 -9.28
N GLN A 437 1.74 1.29 -9.03
CA GLN A 437 1.31 2.45 -8.25
C GLN A 437 0.89 2.13 -6.81
N SER A 438 1.30 0.97 -6.29
CA SER A 438 1.04 0.50 -4.93
C SER A 438 2.29 -0.14 -4.34
N SER A 439 2.90 0.55 -3.37
CA SER A 439 4.08 0.05 -2.64
C SER A 439 3.75 -1.12 -1.73
N SER A 440 2.55 -1.19 -1.17
CA SER A 440 2.06 -2.35 -0.40
C SER A 440 1.96 -3.60 -1.28
N ALA A 441 1.46 -3.46 -2.52
CA ALA A 441 1.37 -4.57 -3.45
C ALA A 441 2.76 -5.08 -3.88
N ALA A 442 3.68 -4.16 -4.21
CA ALA A 442 5.06 -4.51 -4.53
C ALA A 442 5.76 -5.19 -3.35
N THR A 443 5.59 -4.67 -2.13
CA THR A 443 6.16 -5.28 -0.91
C THR A 443 5.57 -6.67 -0.64
N GLY A 444 4.29 -6.88 -0.91
CA GLY A 444 3.65 -8.19 -0.81
C GLY A 444 4.23 -9.24 -1.76
N ILE A 445 4.56 -8.84 -2.99
CA ILE A 445 5.22 -9.71 -3.96
C ILE A 445 6.66 -10.05 -3.50
N ILE A 446 7.39 -9.05 -3.00
CA ILE A 446 8.74 -9.26 -2.42
C ILE A 446 8.67 -10.24 -1.23
N LEU A 447 7.66 -10.09 -0.36
CA LEU A 447 7.42 -11.02 0.76
C LEU A 447 7.11 -12.44 0.27
N ALA A 448 6.29 -12.59 -0.77
CA ALA A 448 5.98 -13.90 -1.36
C ALA A 448 7.23 -14.57 -1.96
N LEU A 449 8.05 -13.80 -2.70
CA LEU A 449 9.32 -14.28 -3.25
C LEU A 449 10.28 -14.72 -2.14
N GLY A 450 10.40 -13.94 -1.06
CA GLY A 450 11.18 -14.31 0.12
C GLY A 450 10.64 -15.56 0.81
N ALA A 451 9.32 -15.66 1.01
CA ALA A 451 8.66 -16.83 1.62
C ALA A 451 8.90 -18.12 0.80
N SER A 452 8.96 -18.00 -0.52
CA SER A 452 9.27 -19.12 -1.42
C SER A 452 10.76 -19.49 -1.48
N GLY A 453 11.65 -18.71 -0.84
CA GLY A 453 13.09 -18.92 -0.83
C GLY A 453 13.81 -18.49 -2.12
N LEU A 454 13.11 -17.83 -3.04
CA LEU A 454 13.67 -17.42 -4.33
C LEU A 454 14.62 -16.23 -4.25
N ILE A 455 14.42 -15.37 -3.27
CA ILE A 455 15.29 -14.24 -2.98
C ILE A 455 15.74 -14.30 -1.53
N ASN A 456 17.01 -13.99 -1.31
CA ASN A 456 17.57 -13.84 0.03
C ASN A 456 17.21 -12.47 0.63
N LEU A 457 17.52 -12.30 1.93
CA LEU A 457 17.24 -11.06 2.66
C LEU A 457 17.90 -9.83 2.02
N TYR A 458 19.13 -9.96 1.51
CA TYR A 458 19.87 -8.87 0.86
C TYR A 458 19.11 -8.30 -0.34
N THR A 459 18.68 -9.20 -1.23
CA THR A 459 17.98 -8.85 -2.45
C THR A 459 16.58 -8.33 -2.15
N ALA A 460 15.86 -8.95 -1.21
CA ALA A 460 14.53 -8.50 -0.79
C ALA A 460 14.54 -7.07 -0.22
N ILE A 461 15.49 -6.75 0.64
CA ILE A 461 15.61 -5.39 1.21
C ILE A 461 15.98 -4.39 0.12
N ALA A 462 16.88 -4.71 -0.81
CA ALA A 462 17.22 -3.85 -1.93
C ALA A 462 15.99 -3.52 -2.82
N LEU A 463 15.15 -4.51 -3.11
CA LEU A 463 13.87 -4.31 -3.82
C LEU A 463 12.92 -3.38 -3.04
N ILE A 464 12.85 -3.51 -1.71
CA ILE A 464 12.03 -2.64 -0.85
C ILE A 464 12.52 -1.20 -0.87
N LEU A 465 13.84 -0.97 -0.85
CA LEU A 465 14.42 0.36 -0.99
C LEU A 465 13.96 1.02 -2.30
N GLY A 466 14.02 0.26 -3.40
CA GLY A 466 13.45 0.67 -4.69
C GLY A 466 11.97 1.02 -4.63
N SER A 467 11.17 0.13 -4.04
CA SER A 467 9.72 0.31 -3.89
C SER A 467 9.36 1.59 -3.13
N ASN A 468 10.11 1.94 -2.07
CA ASN A 468 9.90 3.18 -1.31
C ASN A 468 10.18 4.43 -2.15
N ILE A 469 11.16 4.40 -3.08
CA ILE A 469 11.34 5.52 -4.02
C ILE A 469 10.19 5.54 -5.03
N GLY A 470 9.84 4.38 -5.60
CA GLY A 470 8.79 4.26 -6.61
C GLY A 470 7.42 4.76 -6.13
N THR A 471 7.10 4.62 -4.84
CA THR A 471 5.82 5.08 -4.27
C THR A 471 5.58 6.58 -4.41
N THR A 472 6.62 7.37 -4.66
CA THR A 472 6.53 8.85 -4.71
C THR A 472 5.89 9.34 -6.01
N ILE A 473 5.77 8.50 -7.03
CA ILE A 473 5.20 8.88 -8.33
C ILE A 473 3.76 9.39 -8.23
N THR A 474 2.94 8.82 -7.34
CA THR A 474 1.53 9.18 -7.18
C THR A 474 1.39 10.61 -6.64
N ALA A 475 2.21 10.97 -5.65
CA ALA A 475 2.31 12.32 -5.13
C ALA A 475 2.77 13.32 -6.22
N GLN A 476 3.76 12.94 -7.03
CA GLN A 476 4.24 13.81 -8.10
C GLN A 476 3.18 14.05 -9.17
N LEU A 477 2.48 13.01 -9.61
CA LEU A 477 1.38 13.12 -10.57
C LEU A 477 0.24 14.02 -10.04
N ALA A 478 -0.15 13.84 -8.77
CA ALA A 478 -1.19 14.68 -8.15
C ALA A 478 -0.78 16.16 -8.03
N ALA A 479 0.51 16.43 -7.81
CA ALA A 479 1.00 17.80 -7.67
C ALA A 479 1.24 18.52 -9.01
N LEU A 480 1.22 17.84 -10.17
CA LEU A 480 1.52 18.43 -11.48
C LEU A 480 0.67 19.68 -11.78
N THR A 481 -0.62 19.61 -11.50
CA THR A 481 -1.61 20.67 -11.73
C THR A 481 -1.84 21.56 -10.51
N ALA A 482 -1.20 21.26 -9.37
CA ALA A 482 -1.39 21.96 -8.11
C ALA A 482 -0.49 23.21 -7.97
N ASN A 483 -0.73 23.99 -6.92
CA ASN A 483 0.05 25.17 -6.59
C ASN A 483 1.50 24.82 -6.18
N ARG A 484 2.36 25.85 -6.10
CA ARG A 484 3.79 25.64 -5.81
C ARG A 484 4.06 24.98 -4.46
N ILE A 485 3.24 25.26 -3.45
CA ILE A 485 3.41 24.65 -2.11
C ILE A 485 3.08 23.15 -2.17
N ALA A 486 2.05 22.76 -2.92
CA ALA A 486 1.71 21.36 -3.14
C ALA A 486 2.82 20.60 -3.88
N LYS A 487 3.45 21.24 -4.89
CA LYS A 487 4.64 20.71 -5.57
C LYS A 487 5.84 20.55 -4.64
N GLN A 488 6.05 21.50 -3.72
CA GLN A 488 7.08 21.39 -2.69
C GLN A 488 6.81 20.21 -1.73
N ALA A 489 5.55 19.94 -1.37
CA ALA A 489 5.19 18.80 -0.53
C ALA A 489 5.46 17.46 -1.25
N ALA A 490 5.11 17.34 -2.53
CA ALA A 490 5.41 16.15 -3.33
C ALA A 490 6.92 15.94 -3.53
N LEU A 491 7.68 17.02 -3.74
CA LEU A 491 9.14 17.00 -3.76
C LEU A 491 9.72 16.52 -2.42
N ALA A 492 9.20 17.00 -1.29
CA ALA A 492 9.65 16.58 0.02
C ALA A 492 9.46 15.07 0.26
N HIS A 493 8.36 14.48 -0.27
CA HIS A 493 8.15 13.02 -0.24
C HIS A 493 9.23 12.27 -1.03
N THR A 494 9.62 12.80 -2.19
CA THR A 494 10.69 12.23 -3.01
C THR A 494 12.04 12.33 -2.30
N LEU A 495 12.41 13.51 -1.81
CA LEU A 495 13.67 13.74 -1.11
C LEU A 495 13.79 12.87 0.15
N PHE A 496 12.70 12.68 0.90
CA PHE A 496 12.66 11.78 2.05
C PHE A 496 13.06 10.35 1.68
N ASN A 497 12.43 9.78 0.64
CA ASN A 497 12.68 8.40 0.25
C ASN A 497 14.08 8.21 -0.34
N PHE A 498 14.54 9.14 -1.18
CA PHE A 498 15.91 9.12 -1.69
C PHE A 498 16.95 9.22 -0.56
N PHE A 499 16.73 10.11 0.42
CA PHE A 499 17.59 10.22 1.59
C PHE A 499 17.62 8.91 2.40
N GLY A 500 16.45 8.33 2.68
CA GLY A 500 16.36 7.05 3.38
C GLY A 500 17.13 5.94 2.66
N VAL A 501 16.93 5.79 1.34
CA VAL A 501 17.64 4.80 0.53
C VAL A 501 19.14 5.05 0.52
N PHE A 502 19.58 6.30 0.44
CA PHE A 502 21.00 6.64 0.51
C PHE A 502 21.61 6.26 1.87
N VAL A 503 20.97 6.64 2.99
CA VAL A 503 21.48 6.36 4.34
C VAL A 503 21.51 4.85 4.62
N ILE A 504 20.41 4.16 4.34
CA ILE A 504 20.32 2.72 4.60
C ILE A 504 21.19 1.93 3.61
N GLY A 505 21.23 2.31 2.33
CA GLY A 505 22.12 1.71 1.34
C GLY A 505 23.60 1.89 1.68
N ALA A 506 24.01 3.07 2.18
CA ALA A 506 25.38 3.30 2.64
C ALA A 506 25.72 2.41 3.85
N SER A 507 24.76 2.15 4.74
CA SER A 507 24.96 1.26 5.88
C SER A 507 25.24 -0.21 5.49
N PHE A 508 24.93 -0.62 4.25
CA PHE A 508 25.23 -1.98 3.77
C PHE A 508 26.72 -2.23 3.55
N TYR A 509 27.55 -1.19 3.53
CA TYR A 509 29.00 -1.28 3.40
C TYR A 509 29.73 -1.11 4.72
N ILE A 510 29.01 -0.86 5.82
CA ILE A 510 29.55 -0.76 7.16
C ILE A 510 29.31 -2.10 7.86
N GLN A 511 30.36 -2.89 8.04
CA GLN A 511 30.30 -4.17 8.75
C GLN A 511 30.26 -3.94 10.26
N TRP A 512 29.51 -4.77 11.00
CA TRP A 512 29.35 -4.63 12.44
C TRP A 512 29.33 -5.98 13.16
N GLY A 513 30.06 -6.07 14.27
CA GLY A 513 30.19 -7.30 15.08
C GLY A 513 31.18 -8.32 14.51
N ASP A 514 31.36 -9.43 15.24
CA ASP A 514 32.32 -10.49 14.90
C ASP A 514 31.94 -11.27 13.63
N SER A 515 30.66 -11.19 13.22
CA SER A 515 30.08 -11.92 12.09
C SER A 515 30.36 -11.28 10.72
N GLY A 516 30.88 -10.05 10.66
CA GLY A 516 31.16 -9.34 9.40
C GLY A 516 29.92 -8.96 8.57
N VAL A 517 28.72 -9.09 9.13
CA VAL A 517 27.44 -8.75 8.47
C VAL A 517 27.26 -7.21 8.46
N PRO A 518 26.64 -6.62 7.42
CA PRO A 518 26.41 -5.18 7.41
C PRO A 518 25.48 -4.72 8.52
N VAL A 519 25.70 -3.52 9.05
CA VAL A 519 25.10 -3.03 10.31
C VAL A 519 23.57 -3.05 10.30
N PHE A 520 22.93 -2.65 9.20
CA PHE A 520 21.47 -2.65 9.10
C PHE A 520 20.89 -4.06 9.14
N PHE A 521 21.52 -4.98 8.40
CA PHE A 521 21.13 -6.38 8.36
C PHE A 521 21.30 -7.05 9.73
N TYR A 522 22.39 -6.77 10.43
CA TYR A 522 22.62 -7.23 11.80
C TYR A 522 21.50 -6.75 12.75
N PHE A 523 21.09 -5.48 12.67
CA PHE A 523 20.00 -5.00 13.51
C PHE A 523 18.65 -5.62 13.14
N VAL A 524 18.35 -5.79 11.85
CA VAL A 524 17.11 -6.44 11.40
C VAL A 524 17.01 -7.86 11.97
N ASP A 525 18.08 -8.65 11.85
CA ASP A 525 18.16 -10.02 12.34
C ASP A 525 18.07 -10.06 13.87
N LYS A 526 18.82 -9.20 14.58
CA LYS A 526 18.79 -9.12 16.05
C LYS A 526 17.42 -8.75 16.63
N PHE A 527 16.65 -7.92 15.94
CA PHE A 527 15.30 -7.51 16.38
C PHE A 527 14.18 -8.41 15.86
N THR A 528 14.52 -9.45 15.08
CA THR A 528 13.56 -10.39 14.54
C THR A 528 13.82 -11.78 15.14
N ALA A 529 12.77 -12.58 15.33
CA ALA A 529 12.94 -13.96 15.78
C ALA A 529 13.34 -14.87 14.61
N GLY A 530 14.34 -15.71 14.82
CA GLY A 530 14.95 -16.56 13.79
C GLY A 530 16.33 -16.04 13.41
N ASP A 531 17.00 -16.78 12.54
CA ASP A 531 18.27 -16.40 11.94
C ASP A 531 18.10 -16.39 10.41
N ALA A 532 18.17 -15.19 9.82
CA ALA A 532 18.03 -15.01 8.38
C ALA A 532 19.32 -15.35 7.61
N PHE A 533 20.45 -15.50 8.30
CA PHE A 533 21.77 -15.80 7.74
C PHE A 533 22.20 -17.25 7.98
N ALA A 534 21.40 -18.04 8.70
CA ALA A 534 21.57 -19.49 8.79
C ALA A 534 21.55 -20.14 7.40
N ALA A 535 22.19 -21.31 7.27
CA ALA A 535 22.23 -22.07 6.03
C ALA A 535 20.82 -22.42 5.49
N ILE A 536 19.82 -22.50 6.37
CA ILE A 536 18.39 -22.47 6.03
C ILE A 536 17.81 -21.20 6.68
N PRO A 537 17.53 -20.14 5.90
CA PRO A 537 16.99 -18.89 6.44
C PRO A 537 15.66 -19.12 7.16
N GLN A 538 15.55 -18.62 8.39
CA GLN A 538 14.36 -18.77 9.21
C GLN A 538 13.54 -17.48 9.23
N ASN A 539 12.20 -17.59 9.21
CA ASN A 539 11.27 -16.47 9.32
C ASN A 539 11.58 -15.29 8.37
N LEU A 540 12.05 -15.59 7.15
CA LEU A 540 12.50 -14.58 6.20
C LEU A 540 11.43 -13.50 5.89
N PRO A 541 10.12 -13.82 5.72
CA PRO A 541 9.09 -12.79 5.53
C PRO A 541 8.99 -11.78 6.67
N ARG A 542 9.18 -12.22 7.93
CA ARG A 542 9.20 -11.32 9.10
C ARG A 542 10.42 -10.42 9.10
N HIS A 543 11.59 -10.92 8.72
CA HIS A 543 12.80 -10.12 8.57
C HIS A 543 12.62 -9.03 7.51
N ILE A 544 12.02 -9.38 6.37
CA ILE A 544 11.72 -8.45 5.28
C ILE A 544 10.74 -7.35 5.76
N ALA A 545 9.65 -7.71 6.43
CA ALA A 545 8.68 -6.74 6.95
C ALA A 545 9.25 -5.86 8.07
N ASN A 546 10.11 -6.40 8.94
CA ASN A 546 10.79 -5.64 9.98
C ASN A 546 11.83 -4.69 9.39
N ALA A 547 12.56 -5.11 8.35
CA ALA A 547 13.45 -4.22 7.61
C ALA A 547 12.70 -3.04 7.00
N HIS A 548 11.52 -3.27 6.43
CA HIS A 548 10.68 -2.19 5.89
C HIS A 548 10.22 -1.20 6.96
N THR A 549 9.79 -1.70 8.12
CA THR A 549 9.45 -0.86 9.28
C THR A 549 10.67 -0.08 9.76
N LEU A 550 11.80 -0.75 9.96
CA LEU A 550 13.01 -0.13 10.48
C LEU A 550 13.55 0.95 9.54
N PHE A 551 13.54 0.71 8.22
CA PHE A 551 13.88 1.69 7.19
C PHE A 551 13.07 2.98 7.36
N ASN A 552 11.73 2.88 7.41
CA ASN A 552 10.85 4.04 7.47
C ASN A 552 10.94 4.78 8.82
N VAL A 553 11.08 4.04 9.92
CA VAL A 553 11.22 4.60 11.25
C VAL A 553 12.56 5.31 11.41
N ILE A 554 13.68 4.70 11.03
CA ILE A 554 15.01 5.32 11.11
C ILE A 554 15.04 6.59 10.24
N THR A 555 14.60 6.51 8.99
CA THR A 555 14.59 7.66 8.08
C THR A 555 13.76 8.81 8.65
N THR A 556 12.59 8.50 9.22
CA THR A 556 11.75 9.50 9.87
C THR A 556 12.43 10.12 11.08
N LEU A 557 12.98 9.31 11.99
CA LEU A 557 13.64 9.82 13.20
C LEU A 557 14.84 10.72 12.86
N LEU A 558 15.62 10.37 11.84
CA LEU A 558 16.75 11.17 11.37
C LEU A 558 16.31 12.51 10.78
N LEU A 559 15.26 12.54 9.95
CA LEU A 559 14.82 13.76 9.25
C LEU A 559 13.83 14.62 10.06
N LEU A 560 13.16 14.07 11.07
CA LEU A 560 12.18 14.79 11.90
C LEU A 560 12.68 16.11 12.52
N PRO A 561 13.88 16.18 13.14
CA PRO A 561 14.41 17.45 13.63
C PRO A 561 14.67 18.46 12.50
N PHE A 562 14.93 17.99 11.27
CA PHE A 562 15.26 18.79 10.10
C PHE A 562 14.08 19.06 9.16
N VAL A 563 12.83 18.79 9.56
CA VAL A 563 11.64 19.05 8.71
C VAL A 563 11.57 20.49 8.22
N ALA A 564 11.89 21.48 9.08
CA ALA A 564 11.90 22.88 8.67
C ALA A 564 13.03 23.18 7.67
N THR A 565 14.19 22.53 7.80
CA THR A 565 15.28 22.64 6.84
C THR A 565 14.91 22.01 5.51
N MET A 566 14.28 20.82 5.53
CA MET A 566 13.76 20.17 4.34
C MET A 566 12.74 21.05 3.62
N ALA A 567 11.85 21.72 4.36
CA ALA A 567 10.91 22.69 3.79
C ALA A 567 11.65 23.82 3.05
N LYS A 568 12.70 24.40 3.66
CA LYS A 568 13.55 25.42 3.03
C LYS A 568 14.26 24.90 1.77
N VAL A 569 14.74 23.65 1.78
CA VAL A 569 15.34 23.02 0.59
C VAL A 569 14.32 22.90 -0.53
N CYS A 570 13.09 22.45 -0.22
CA CYS A 570 12.01 22.37 -1.19
C CYS A 570 11.60 23.75 -1.72
N GLU A 571 11.54 24.77 -0.86
CA GLU A 571 11.29 26.17 -1.23
C GLU A 571 12.40 26.73 -2.13
N TRP A 572 13.66 26.37 -1.86
CA TRP A 572 14.79 26.77 -2.69
C TRP A 572 14.77 26.10 -4.07
N MET A 573 14.44 24.79 -4.15
CA MET A 573 14.34 24.06 -5.42
C MET A 573 13.12 24.48 -6.26
N ILE A 574 11.98 24.76 -5.60
CA ILE A 574 10.74 25.21 -6.24
C ILE A 574 10.34 26.56 -5.61
N PRO A 575 10.95 27.68 -6.03
CA PRO A 575 10.70 28.98 -5.41
C PRO A 575 9.27 29.47 -5.66
N VAL A 576 8.65 30.00 -4.61
CA VAL A 576 7.37 30.72 -4.71
C VAL A 576 7.66 32.13 -5.21
N ARG A 577 7.48 32.38 -6.52
CA ARG A 577 7.58 33.73 -7.08
C ARG A 577 6.45 34.59 -6.50
N THR A 578 6.73 35.87 -6.27
CA THR A 578 5.95 36.91 -5.55
C THR A 578 4.47 37.10 -5.93
N GLU A 579 3.92 36.32 -6.86
CA GLU A 579 2.47 36.23 -7.04
C GLU A 579 1.84 35.54 -5.83
N LYS A 580 0.82 36.17 -5.23
CA LYS A 580 0.01 35.57 -4.16
C LYS A 580 -0.38 34.15 -4.57
N VAL A 581 0.08 33.15 -3.82
CA VAL A 581 -0.24 31.74 -4.07
C VAL A 581 -1.75 31.62 -4.28
N LYS A 582 -2.16 31.27 -5.51
CA LYS A 582 -3.56 31.06 -5.84
C LYS A 582 -4.01 29.80 -5.11
N ILE A 583 -4.67 29.99 -3.98
CA ILE A 583 -5.37 28.90 -3.30
C ILE A 583 -6.43 28.39 -4.26
N GLN A 584 -6.37 27.10 -4.58
CA GLN A 584 -7.40 26.45 -5.38
C GLN A 584 -8.58 26.14 -4.46
N TYR A 585 -9.69 26.83 -4.69
CA TYR A 585 -10.95 26.50 -4.04
C TYR A 585 -11.58 25.33 -4.79
N LEU A 586 -12.29 24.45 -4.06
CA LEU A 586 -12.93 23.25 -4.64
C LEU A 586 -11.91 22.27 -5.24
N GLU A 587 -10.95 21.86 -4.41
CA GLU A 587 -9.85 20.98 -4.80
C GLU A 587 -10.32 19.57 -5.24
N PRO A 588 -10.13 19.16 -6.50
CA PRO A 588 -10.58 17.85 -6.99
C PRO A 588 -10.00 16.65 -6.24
N HIS A 589 -8.76 16.75 -5.75
CA HIS A 589 -8.14 15.66 -4.97
C HIS A 589 -8.80 15.42 -3.61
N LEU A 590 -9.71 16.30 -3.17
CA LEU A 590 -10.47 16.13 -1.93
C LEU A 590 -11.84 15.48 -2.16
N LEU A 591 -12.22 15.17 -3.40
CA LEU A 591 -13.48 14.50 -3.71
C LEU A 591 -13.60 13.13 -3.04
N ASP A 592 -12.49 12.40 -2.92
CA ASP A 592 -12.42 11.11 -2.21
C ASP A 592 -12.49 11.27 -0.69
N THR A 593 -12.74 12.49 -0.21
CA THR A 593 -12.93 12.84 1.18
C THR A 593 -14.17 13.74 1.33
N PRO A 594 -15.39 13.18 1.17
CA PRO A 594 -16.61 13.97 1.02
C PRO A 594 -16.90 14.95 2.16
N SER A 595 -16.58 14.56 3.39
CA SER A 595 -16.72 15.43 4.57
C SER A 595 -15.94 16.74 4.44
N VAL A 596 -14.72 16.69 3.93
CA VAL A 596 -13.88 17.89 3.73
C VAL A 596 -14.26 18.63 2.46
N ALA A 597 -14.60 17.89 1.40
CA ALA A 597 -15.11 18.48 0.16
C ALA A 597 -16.35 19.35 0.42
N LEU A 598 -17.32 18.87 1.21
CA LEU A 598 -18.51 19.63 1.56
C LEU A 598 -18.22 20.84 2.44
N GLU A 599 -17.22 20.78 3.32
CA GLU A 599 -16.78 21.94 4.11
C GLU A 599 -16.11 23.01 3.23
N GLN A 600 -15.34 22.59 2.22
CA GLN A 600 -14.81 23.51 1.21
C GLN A 600 -15.91 24.17 0.39
N ALA A 601 -16.90 23.39 -0.04
CA ALA A 601 -18.07 23.89 -0.75
C ALA A 601 -18.81 24.95 0.07
N GLY A 602 -19.05 24.71 1.37
CA GLY A 602 -19.65 25.71 2.28
C GLY A 602 -18.82 26.99 2.42
N ARG A 603 -17.50 26.89 2.54
CA ARG A 603 -16.60 28.07 2.58
C ARG A 603 -16.59 28.84 1.26
N PHE A 604 -16.65 28.13 0.14
CA PHE A 604 -16.72 28.74 -1.19
C PHE A 604 -18.05 29.46 -1.40
N LEU A 605 -19.18 28.84 -1.04
CA LEU A 605 -20.51 29.45 -1.02
C LEU A 605 -20.51 30.74 -0.19
N ARG A 606 -19.94 30.72 1.02
CA ARG A 606 -19.86 31.92 1.87
C ARG A 606 -19.06 33.05 1.20
N ARG A 607 -17.99 32.72 0.48
CA ARG A 607 -17.18 33.69 -0.27
C ARG A 607 -17.95 34.27 -1.44
N MET A 608 -18.69 33.43 -2.17
CA MET A 608 -19.59 33.83 -3.24
C MET A 608 -20.64 34.81 -2.68
N LEU A 609 -21.36 34.45 -1.61
CA LEU A 609 -22.34 35.32 -0.96
C LEU A 609 -21.76 36.67 -0.51
N LYS A 610 -20.58 36.69 0.13
CA LYS A 610 -19.88 37.94 0.51
C LYS A 610 -19.59 38.83 -0.70
N LYS A 611 -19.29 38.22 -1.84
CA LYS A 611 -18.95 38.93 -3.07
C LYS A 611 -20.21 39.45 -3.78
N SER A 612 -21.26 38.64 -3.85
CA SER A 612 -22.59 39.02 -4.36
C SER A 612 -23.15 40.20 -3.57
N TRP A 613 -23.15 40.13 -2.23
CA TRP A 613 -23.59 41.25 -1.39
C TRP A 613 -22.76 42.53 -1.63
N LYS A 614 -21.43 42.39 -1.77
CA LYS A 614 -20.58 43.55 -2.06
C LYS A 614 -20.90 44.19 -3.41
N MET A 615 -21.36 43.42 -4.40
CA MET A 615 -21.77 43.97 -5.69
C MET A 615 -23.07 44.77 -5.55
N VAL A 616 -24.09 44.20 -4.92
CA VAL A 616 -25.35 44.90 -4.58
C VAL A 616 -25.08 46.19 -3.80
N SER A 617 -24.28 46.10 -2.74
CA SER A 617 -23.89 47.25 -1.92
C SER A 617 -23.25 48.38 -2.75
N ILE A 618 -22.35 48.05 -3.69
CA ILE A 618 -21.75 49.06 -4.58
C ILE A 618 -22.80 49.62 -5.57
N ALA A 619 -23.64 48.78 -6.15
CA ALA A 619 -24.70 49.20 -7.08
C ALA A 619 -25.70 50.15 -6.40
N THR A 620 -26.11 49.87 -5.17
CA THR A 620 -27.04 50.73 -4.42
C THR A 620 -26.37 52.00 -3.89
N GLU A 621 -25.28 51.87 -3.10
CA GLU A 621 -24.67 53.02 -2.39
C GLU A 621 -23.90 53.96 -3.32
N GLN A 622 -23.22 53.43 -4.35
CA GLN A 622 -22.27 54.21 -5.15
C GLN A 622 -22.81 54.60 -6.53
N HIS A 623 -23.88 53.95 -7.00
CA HIS A 623 -24.46 54.19 -8.31
C HIS A 623 -25.90 54.68 -8.21
N PHE A 624 -26.81 53.89 -7.63
CA PHE A 624 -28.23 54.24 -7.62
C PHE A 624 -28.54 55.47 -6.76
N ILE A 625 -28.18 55.45 -5.47
CA ILE A 625 -28.46 56.57 -4.53
C ILE A 625 -27.89 57.91 -5.02
N PRO A 626 -26.60 58.01 -5.41
CA PRO A 626 -26.04 59.26 -5.91
C PRO A 626 -26.41 59.57 -7.37
N CYS A 627 -27.15 58.69 -8.06
CA CYS A 627 -27.41 58.73 -9.50
C CYS A 627 -26.11 58.94 -10.30
N ASN A 628 -25.15 58.05 -10.09
CA ASN A 628 -23.81 58.13 -10.69
C ASN A 628 -23.59 57.01 -11.70
N VAL A 629 -23.75 57.33 -12.99
CA VAL A 629 -23.45 56.42 -14.09
C VAL A 629 -21.98 56.58 -14.46
N ASN A 630 -21.16 55.63 -14.01
CA ASN A 630 -19.75 55.54 -14.36
C ASN A 630 -19.50 54.24 -15.12
N GLU A 631 -19.26 54.37 -16.42
CA GLU A 631 -19.10 53.25 -17.35
C GLU A 631 -18.02 52.25 -16.92
N GLU A 632 -16.86 52.73 -16.47
CA GLU A 632 -15.76 51.87 -16.03
C GLU A 632 -16.14 51.02 -14.81
N ARG A 633 -16.88 51.61 -13.86
CA ARG A 633 -17.36 50.89 -12.67
C ARG A 633 -18.51 49.93 -13.00
N PHE A 634 -19.38 50.28 -13.94
CA PHE A 634 -20.42 49.38 -14.45
C PHE A 634 -19.80 48.14 -15.08
N GLN A 635 -18.84 48.32 -15.99
CA GLN A 635 -18.08 47.20 -16.58
C GLN A 635 -17.33 46.40 -15.52
N SER A 636 -16.81 47.04 -14.47
CA SER A 636 -16.18 46.34 -13.33
C SER A 636 -17.17 45.46 -12.55
N LEU A 637 -18.44 45.84 -12.46
CA LEU A 637 -19.50 45.04 -11.82
C LEU A 637 -19.97 43.91 -12.73
N ALA A 638 -20.19 44.16 -14.02
CA ALA A 638 -20.51 43.12 -15.01
C ALA A 638 -19.44 42.02 -15.05
N ARG A 639 -18.15 42.37 -15.10
CA ARG A 639 -17.05 41.38 -15.01
C ARG A 639 -17.02 40.59 -13.70
N LYS A 640 -17.59 41.13 -12.61
CA LYS A 640 -17.71 40.41 -11.33
C LYS A 640 -18.92 39.49 -11.34
N GLU A 641 -20.01 39.84 -12.01
CA GLU A 641 -21.18 39.00 -12.20
C GLU A 641 -20.84 37.75 -13.01
N GLU A 642 -20.19 37.88 -14.18
CA GLU A 642 -19.69 36.72 -14.95
C GLU A 642 -18.77 35.79 -14.13
N LYS A 643 -18.09 36.36 -13.12
CA LYS A 643 -17.25 35.60 -12.21
C LYS A 643 -18.08 34.83 -11.17
N ILE A 644 -19.19 35.38 -10.70
CA ILE A 644 -20.14 34.68 -9.84
C ILE A 644 -20.79 33.52 -10.62
N ASP A 645 -21.16 33.70 -11.88
CA ASP A 645 -21.71 32.62 -12.72
C ASP A 645 -20.74 31.46 -12.89
N ARG A 646 -19.48 31.78 -13.21
CA ARG A 646 -18.42 30.77 -13.27
C ARG A 646 -18.26 30.06 -11.93
N TRP A 647 -18.37 30.77 -10.81
CA TRP A 647 -18.31 30.17 -9.47
C TRP A 647 -19.52 29.28 -9.16
N GLN A 648 -20.72 29.67 -9.57
CA GLN A 648 -21.94 28.86 -9.45
C GLN A 648 -21.77 27.54 -10.22
N LEU A 649 -21.28 27.60 -11.46
CA LEU A 649 -21.00 26.43 -12.29
C LEU A 649 -19.91 25.54 -11.67
N GLU A 650 -18.79 26.12 -11.22
CA GLU A 650 -17.69 25.39 -10.56
C GLU A 650 -18.18 24.66 -9.30
N LEU A 651 -18.93 25.35 -8.43
CA LEU A 651 -19.46 24.76 -7.20
C LEU A 651 -20.49 23.67 -7.49
N THR A 652 -21.38 23.89 -8.46
CA THR A 652 -22.38 22.89 -8.87
C THR A 652 -21.71 21.63 -9.41
N ASN A 653 -20.76 21.78 -10.34
CA ASN A 653 -19.99 20.66 -10.89
C ASN A 653 -19.19 19.91 -9.81
N TYR A 654 -18.64 20.64 -8.84
CA TYR A 654 -17.94 20.02 -7.71
C TYR A 654 -18.89 19.20 -6.83
N LEU A 655 -20.05 19.75 -6.47
CA LEU A 655 -21.07 19.04 -5.69
C LEU A 655 -21.62 17.80 -6.41
N VAL A 656 -21.82 17.88 -7.74
CA VAL A 656 -22.20 16.72 -8.57
C VAL A 656 -21.09 15.66 -8.63
N GLN A 657 -19.83 16.04 -8.54
CA GLN A 657 -18.75 15.06 -8.42
C GLN A 657 -18.74 14.40 -7.04
N VAL A 658 -19.05 15.15 -5.98
CA VAL A 658 -19.18 14.60 -4.61
C VAL A 658 -20.33 13.57 -4.53
N THR A 659 -21.45 13.77 -5.24
CA THR A 659 -22.55 12.77 -5.25
C THR A 659 -22.17 11.44 -5.89
N ARG A 660 -21.09 11.39 -6.69
CA ARG A 660 -20.57 10.15 -7.29
C ARG A 660 -19.71 9.33 -6.33
N ARG A 661 -19.52 9.79 -5.09
CA ARG A 661 -18.74 9.12 -4.05
C ARG A 661 -19.65 8.42 -3.04
N GLU A 662 -19.08 7.56 -2.22
CA GLU A 662 -19.81 6.96 -1.11
C GLU A 662 -20.10 8.03 -0.04
N LEU A 663 -21.38 8.30 0.22
CA LEU A 663 -21.83 9.33 1.17
C LEU A 663 -22.55 8.71 2.37
N SER A 664 -22.27 9.26 3.55
CA SER A 664 -23.12 9.08 4.72
C SER A 664 -24.43 9.86 4.55
N GLU A 665 -25.47 9.46 5.29
CA GLU A 665 -26.78 10.10 5.23
C GLU A 665 -26.72 11.63 5.50
N PRO A 666 -26.01 12.14 6.53
CA PRO A 666 -25.86 13.57 6.72
C PRO A 666 -25.15 14.29 5.56
N GLN A 667 -24.18 13.64 4.92
CA GLN A 667 -23.46 14.22 3.75
C GLN A 667 -24.39 14.32 2.55
N SER A 668 -25.18 13.28 2.27
CA SER A 668 -26.15 13.27 1.17
C SER A 668 -27.23 14.34 1.33
N GLN A 669 -27.62 14.67 2.57
CA GLN A 669 -28.59 15.73 2.85
C GLN A 669 -28.03 17.15 2.69
N ILE A 670 -26.72 17.35 2.85
CA ILE A 670 -26.08 18.67 2.72
C ILE A 670 -26.02 19.14 1.26
N ILE A 671 -25.79 18.22 0.33
CA ILE A 671 -25.57 18.54 -1.09
C ILE A 671 -26.70 19.35 -1.73
N PRO A 672 -27.98 18.92 -1.66
CA PRO A 672 -29.07 19.70 -2.24
C PRO A 672 -29.20 21.08 -1.59
N LEU A 673 -28.97 21.18 -0.26
CA LEU A 673 -29.00 22.46 0.46
C LEU A 673 -27.92 23.42 -0.06
N LEU A 674 -26.70 22.92 -0.29
CA LEU A 674 -25.62 23.73 -0.85
C LEU A 674 -25.92 24.15 -2.30
N LEU A 675 -26.51 23.29 -3.13
CA LEU A 675 -26.92 23.64 -4.50
C LEU A 675 -27.94 24.77 -4.49
N HIS A 676 -28.98 24.68 -3.66
CA HIS A 676 -29.99 25.73 -3.55
C HIS A 676 -29.39 27.05 -3.05
N CYS A 677 -28.58 27.03 -2.00
CA CYS A 677 -27.91 28.25 -1.52
C CYS A 677 -26.95 28.85 -2.55
N THR A 678 -26.34 28.02 -3.40
CA THR A 678 -25.47 28.48 -4.49
C THR A 678 -26.28 29.26 -5.52
N ASN A 679 -27.46 28.76 -5.88
CA ASN A 679 -28.39 29.47 -6.74
C ASN A 679 -28.87 30.79 -6.10
N ASP A 680 -29.29 30.78 -4.83
CA ASP A 680 -29.68 32.02 -4.13
C ASP A 680 -28.54 33.06 -4.07
N ALA A 681 -27.29 32.62 -3.90
CA ALA A 681 -26.14 33.53 -3.87
C ALA A 681 -25.78 34.11 -5.25
N GLU A 682 -26.09 33.40 -6.33
CA GLU A 682 -25.98 33.91 -7.71
C GLU A 682 -27.11 34.91 -7.98
N ARG A 683 -28.37 34.59 -7.65
CA ARG A 683 -29.50 35.51 -7.79
C ARG A 683 -29.30 36.85 -7.10
N ILE A 684 -28.70 36.85 -5.90
CA ILE A 684 -28.31 38.10 -5.22
C ILE A 684 -27.34 38.93 -6.08
N ALA A 685 -26.40 38.29 -6.80
CA ALA A 685 -25.50 38.99 -7.71
C ALA A 685 -26.25 39.51 -8.96
N ASP A 686 -27.16 38.74 -9.56
CA ASP A 686 -27.96 39.14 -10.74
C ASP A 686 -28.71 40.45 -10.49
N HIS A 687 -29.29 40.63 -9.30
CA HIS A 687 -29.99 41.86 -8.93
C HIS A 687 -29.10 43.12 -9.01
N THR A 688 -27.77 42.98 -9.02
CA THR A 688 -26.84 44.09 -9.28
C THR A 688 -27.10 44.68 -10.66
N GLU A 689 -27.28 43.86 -11.70
CA GLU A 689 -27.51 44.34 -13.07
C GLU A 689 -28.84 45.10 -13.15
N ASN A 690 -29.90 44.59 -12.51
CA ASN A 690 -31.18 45.27 -12.44
C ASN A 690 -31.05 46.66 -11.80
N ILE A 691 -30.33 46.77 -10.67
CA ILE A 691 -30.09 48.05 -9.99
C ILE A 691 -29.30 49.02 -10.89
N LEU A 692 -28.32 48.54 -11.65
CA LEU A 692 -27.55 49.37 -12.59
C LEU A 692 -28.41 49.86 -13.76
N ASN A 693 -29.27 48.99 -14.32
CA ASN A 693 -30.24 49.37 -15.36
C ASN A 693 -31.25 50.42 -14.86
N LEU A 694 -31.72 50.28 -13.61
CA LEU A 694 -32.54 51.28 -12.96
C LEU A 694 -31.78 52.61 -12.76
N THR A 695 -30.49 52.57 -12.45
CA THR A 695 -29.63 53.76 -12.35
C THR A 695 -29.51 54.48 -13.69
N VAL A 696 -29.35 53.76 -14.80
CA VAL A 696 -29.30 54.34 -16.15
C VAL A 696 -30.62 55.01 -16.51
N ARG A 697 -31.75 54.34 -16.23
CA ARG A 697 -33.09 54.91 -16.45
C ARG A 697 -33.31 56.18 -15.61
N LEU A 698 -32.85 56.18 -14.36
CA LEU A 698 -32.95 57.35 -13.47
C LEU A 698 -32.14 58.53 -14.02
N ASN A 699 -30.93 58.27 -14.50
CA ASN A 699 -30.06 59.28 -15.11
C ASN A 699 -30.62 59.82 -16.43
N GLN A 700 -31.19 58.95 -17.28
CA GLN A 700 -31.85 59.33 -18.55
C GLN A 700 -33.12 60.17 -18.34
N ALA A 701 -33.82 59.96 -17.23
CA ALA A 701 -34.95 60.79 -16.84
C ALA A 701 -34.54 62.19 -16.34
N GLU A 702 -33.23 62.50 -16.30
CA GLU A 702 -32.63 63.74 -15.78
C GLU A 702 -33.15 64.13 -14.38
N SER A 703 -33.55 63.14 -13.59
CA SER A 703 -34.15 63.32 -12.28
C SER A 703 -33.25 62.75 -11.20
N LYS A 704 -33.30 63.38 -10.02
CA LYS A 704 -32.68 62.86 -8.79
C LYS A 704 -33.76 62.36 -7.83
N LEU A 705 -33.37 61.46 -6.93
CA LEU A 705 -34.19 61.10 -5.79
C LEU A 705 -34.31 62.33 -4.86
N SER A 706 -35.47 62.50 -4.23
CA SER A 706 -35.63 63.50 -3.18
C SER A 706 -34.88 63.06 -1.91
N ASP A 707 -34.51 64.02 -1.07
CA ASP A 707 -33.83 63.73 0.20
C ASP A 707 -34.66 62.77 1.07
N THR A 708 -35.98 62.90 1.06
CA THR A 708 -36.90 61.99 1.75
C THR A 708 -36.83 60.58 1.16
N ALA A 709 -36.82 60.42 -0.17
CA ALA A 709 -36.69 59.10 -0.79
C ALA A 709 -35.32 58.46 -0.52
N ILE A 710 -34.26 59.26 -0.42
CA ILE A 710 -32.92 58.78 -0.04
C ILE A 710 -32.91 58.33 1.43
N GLN A 711 -33.56 59.06 2.34
CA GLN A 711 -33.70 58.65 3.75
C GLN A 711 -34.51 57.35 3.89
N ASP A 712 -35.64 57.27 3.20
CA ASP A 712 -36.51 56.09 3.13
C ASP A 712 -35.71 54.86 2.66
N LEU A 713 -34.96 55.01 1.56
CA LEU A 713 -34.14 53.94 0.97
C LEU A 713 -32.99 53.50 1.89
N ASN A 714 -32.33 54.44 2.56
CA ASN A 714 -31.26 54.12 3.52
C ASN A 714 -31.77 53.30 4.71
N LEU A 715 -33.05 53.42 5.08
CA LEU A 715 -33.67 52.62 6.14
C LEU A 715 -33.69 51.13 5.77
N ILE A 716 -34.26 50.81 4.60
CA ILE A 716 -34.31 49.43 4.08
C ILE A 716 -32.91 48.89 3.85
N TYR A 717 -32.05 49.67 3.20
CA TYR A 717 -30.69 49.25 2.91
C TYR A 717 -29.89 48.94 4.20
N GLY A 718 -30.10 49.71 5.28
CA GLY A 718 -29.52 49.44 6.60
C GLY A 718 -29.90 48.07 7.15
N ILE A 719 -31.19 47.71 7.07
CA ILE A 719 -31.70 46.41 7.50
C ILE A 719 -31.13 45.29 6.62
N LEU A 720 -31.13 45.48 5.30
CA LEU A 720 -30.59 44.52 4.34
C LEU A 720 -29.09 44.23 4.60
N LYS A 721 -28.33 45.26 4.98
CA LYS A 721 -26.92 45.15 5.37
C LYS A 721 -26.73 44.33 6.64
N ASP A 722 -27.61 44.47 7.63
CA ASP A 722 -27.54 43.70 8.87
C ASP A 722 -28.03 42.25 8.66
N GLN A 723 -29.03 42.05 7.80
CA GLN A 723 -29.46 40.73 7.33
C GLN A 723 -28.30 40.00 6.65
N ALA A 724 -27.64 40.63 5.67
CA ALA A 724 -26.50 40.06 4.97
C ALA A 724 -25.38 39.61 5.92
N LYS A 725 -25.04 40.43 6.93
CA LYS A 725 -24.07 40.05 7.97
C LYS A 725 -24.51 38.83 8.76
N SER A 726 -25.79 38.78 9.15
CA SER A 726 -26.36 37.65 9.90
C SER A 726 -26.30 36.36 9.09
N VAL A 727 -26.74 36.36 7.83
CA VAL A 727 -26.71 35.18 6.94
C VAL A 727 -25.29 34.70 6.64
N ILE A 728 -24.36 35.63 6.40
CA ILE A 728 -22.95 35.28 6.21
C ILE A 728 -22.34 34.62 7.47
N SER A 729 -22.86 34.93 8.65
CA SER A 729 -22.45 34.32 9.92
C SER A 729 -23.03 32.92 10.12
N THR A 730 -24.29 32.67 9.72
CA THR A 730 -24.94 31.36 9.91
C THR A 730 -24.33 30.26 9.03
N LEU A 731 -23.71 30.62 7.91
CA LEU A 731 -22.91 29.68 7.10
C LEU A 731 -21.58 29.26 7.78
N ASP A 732 -21.13 29.96 8.81
CA ASP A 732 -19.87 29.67 9.51
C ASP A 732 -20.07 28.70 10.68
N ALA A 733 -21.12 28.95 11.46
CA ALA A 733 -21.42 28.23 12.67
C ALA A 733 -22.92 28.11 12.87
N HIS A 734 -23.33 27.09 13.62
CA HIS A 734 -24.72 26.96 14.03
C HIS A 734 -25.08 28.06 15.03
N ASP A 735 -25.84 29.06 14.58
CA ASP A 735 -26.34 30.16 15.40
C ASP A 735 -27.80 30.44 15.06
N GLN A 736 -28.71 29.84 15.84
CA GLN A 736 -30.14 29.97 15.61
C GLN A 736 -30.63 31.42 15.80
N ALA A 737 -30.02 32.18 16.70
CA ALA A 737 -30.42 33.57 16.94
C ALA A 737 -30.15 34.44 15.71
N LYS A 738 -29.07 34.18 14.97
CA LYS A 738 -28.78 34.85 13.69
C LYS A 738 -29.69 34.43 12.56
N VAL A 739 -30.14 33.17 12.54
CA VAL A 739 -31.18 32.72 11.60
C VAL A 739 -32.48 33.47 11.89
N ASP A 740 -32.93 33.46 13.15
CA ASP A 740 -34.16 34.15 13.56
C ASP A 740 -34.11 35.66 13.31
N GLN A 741 -32.93 36.27 13.46
CA GLN A 741 -32.71 37.68 13.12
C GLN A 741 -32.87 37.91 11.61
N ALA A 742 -32.28 37.07 10.75
CA ALA A 742 -32.41 37.21 9.31
C ALA A 742 -33.88 37.07 8.84
N MET A 743 -34.67 36.19 9.46
CA MET A 743 -36.11 36.07 9.21
C MET A 743 -36.90 37.31 9.67
N LYS A 744 -36.48 37.95 10.78
CA LYS A 744 -37.10 39.19 11.27
C LYS A 744 -36.78 40.36 10.34
N ASP A 745 -35.55 40.44 9.87
CA ASP A 745 -35.08 41.49 8.97
C ASP A 745 -35.88 41.47 7.65
N GLU A 746 -36.17 40.29 7.06
CA GLU A 746 -37.02 40.19 5.86
C GLU A 746 -38.44 40.70 6.09
N ARG A 747 -39.07 40.29 7.21
CA ARG A 747 -40.41 40.79 7.54
C ARG A 747 -40.44 42.31 7.67
N GLU A 748 -39.39 42.89 8.23
CA GLU A 748 -39.27 44.35 8.35
C GLU A 748 -38.99 45.02 6.99
N VAL A 749 -38.18 44.42 6.12
CA VAL A 749 -37.97 44.88 4.74
C VAL A 749 -39.29 44.89 3.97
N ILE A 750 -40.07 43.81 4.02
CA ILE A 750 -41.39 43.72 3.35
C ILE A 750 -42.35 44.78 3.90
N ARG A 751 -42.43 44.90 5.24
CA ARG A 751 -43.29 45.90 5.90
C ARG A 751 -42.93 47.33 5.50
N LEU A 752 -41.64 47.66 5.51
CA LEU A 752 -41.15 48.98 5.12
C LEU A 752 -41.32 49.23 3.62
N SER A 753 -41.08 48.23 2.77
CA SER A 753 -41.28 48.32 1.32
C SER A 753 -42.71 48.77 1.00
N ALA A 754 -43.71 48.07 1.58
CA ALA A 754 -45.13 48.41 1.42
C ALA A 754 -45.49 49.79 2.00
N GLU A 755 -44.93 50.16 3.17
CA GLU A 755 -45.15 51.47 3.77
C GLU A 755 -44.59 52.61 2.89
N LEU A 756 -43.39 52.42 2.35
CA LEU A 756 -42.72 53.40 1.50
C LEU A 756 -43.35 53.52 0.12
N GLU A 757 -43.84 52.41 -0.44
CA GLU A 757 -44.62 52.40 -1.68
C GLU A 757 -45.92 53.19 -1.49
N ALA A 758 -46.67 52.96 -0.41
CA ALA A 758 -47.89 53.71 -0.11
C ALA A 758 -47.62 55.21 0.08
N LYS A 759 -46.57 55.58 0.83
CA LYS A 759 -46.12 56.98 0.96
C LYS A 759 -45.70 57.57 -0.38
N HIS A 760 -45.15 56.77 -1.28
CA HIS A 760 -44.74 57.21 -2.59
C HIS A 760 -45.95 57.47 -3.52
N VAL A 761 -46.95 56.59 -3.52
CA VAL A 761 -48.21 56.78 -4.26
C VAL A 761 -48.92 58.07 -3.82
N GLU A 762 -48.92 58.38 -2.53
CA GLU A 762 -49.50 59.64 -2.04
C GLU A 762 -48.72 60.87 -2.53
N ARG A 763 -47.38 60.81 -2.56
CA ARG A 763 -46.52 61.87 -3.12
C ARG A 763 -46.74 62.08 -4.63
N LEU A 764 -47.06 61.01 -5.36
CA LEU A 764 -47.46 61.10 -6.76
C LEU A 764 -48.83 61.78 -6.90
N ARG A 765 -49.78 61.46 -6.01
CA ARG A 765 -51.14 62.03 -6.00
C ARG A 765 -51.14 63.54 -5.71
N THR A 766 -50.25 64.01 -4.82
CA THR A 766 -50.12 65.42 -4.46
C THR A 766 -49.25 66.24 -5.43
N GLY A 767 -48.61 65.59 -6.41
CA GLY A 767 -47.73 66.25 -7.39
C GLY A 767 -46.34 66.60 -6.86
N GLU A 768 -45.97 66.09 -5.69
CA GLU A 768 -44.66 66.32 -5.05
C GLU A 768 -43.53 65.50 -5.69
N CYS A 769 -43.84 64.53 -6.55
CA CYS A 769 -42.86 63.65 -7.18
C CYS A 769 -43.12 63.44 -8.68
N ASN A 770 -42.05 63.22 -9.45
CA ASN A 770 -42.10 62.85 -10.87
C ASN A 770 -42.51 61.39 -11.03
N ALA A 771 -43.54 61.11 -11.84
CA ALA A 771 -44.06 59.77 -12.10
C ALA A 771 -43.00 58.79 -12.62
N VAL A 772 -42.08 59.22 -13.49
CA VAL A 772 -41.03 58.37 -14.04
C VAL A 772 -40.04 57.93 -12.95
N THR A 773 -39.58 58.88 -12.15
CA THR A 773 -38.69 58.64 -11.00
C THR A 773 -39.34 57.76 -9.95
N GLY A 774 -40.66 57.93 -9.79
CA GLY A 774 -41.45 57.14 -8.86
C GLY A 774 -41.55 55.67 -9.20
N VAL A 775 -41.80 55.35 -10.48
CA VAL A 775 -41.81 53.96 -10.96
C VAL A 775 -40.44 53.31 -10.76
N ILE A 776 -39.35 54.01 -11.09
CA ILE A 776 -37.98 53.50 -10.90
C ILE A 776 -37.67 53.24 -9.41
N TYR A 777 -38.16 54.10 -8.52
CA TYR A 777 -38.02 53.93 -7.07
C TYR A 777 -38.77 52.68 -6.56
N ILE A 778 -40.01 52.47 -6.99
CA ILE A 778 -40.79 51.28 -6.62
C ILE A 778 -40.14 50.00 -7.16
N GLU A 779 -39.67 50.01 -8.41
CA GLU A 779 -38.94 48.88 -8.99
C GLU A 779 -37.68 48.54 -8.17
N LEU A 780 -36.94 49.54 -7.69
CA LEU A 780 -35.80 49.30 -6.81
C LEU A 780 -36.21 48.66 -5.48
N LEU A 781 -37.29 49.14 -4.84
CA LEU A 781 -37.79 48.55 -3.59
C LEU A 781 -38.09 47.06 -3.77
N ALA A 782 -38.73 46.70 -4.88
CA ALA A 782 -39.01 45.31 -5.23
C ALA A 782 -37.72 44.49 -5.45
N GLU A 783 -36.67 45.06 -6.06
CA GLU A 783 -35.37 44.38 -6.18
C GLU A 783 -34.70 44.15 -4.82
N LEU A 784 -34.77 45.13 -3.90
CA LEU A 784 -34.23 44.97 -2.54
C LEU A 784 -34.99 43.93 -1.72
N GLU A 785 -36.32 43.84 -1.89
CA GLU A 785 -37.15 42.82 -1.27
C GLU A 785 -36.79 41.41 -1.77
N LYS A 786 -36.60 41.23 -3.08
CA LYS A 786 -36.14 39.94 -3.66
C LYS A 786 -34.78 39.53 -3.10
N ILE A 787 -33.83 40.47 -3.00
CA ILE A 787 -32.53 40.22 -2.37
C ILE A 787 -32.70 39.76 -0.91
N SER A 788 -33.60 40.40 -0.16
CA SER A 788 -33.91 40.02 1.23
C SER A 788 -34.45 38.59 1.33
N SER A 789 -35.33 38.21 0.41
CA SER A 789 -35.88 36.85 0.37
C SER A 789 -34.83 35.79 0.07
N HIS A 790 -33.91 36.07 -0.88
CA HIS A 790 -32.77 35.18 -1.15
C HIS A 790 -31.84 35.04 0.07
N PHE A 791 -31.64 36.11 0.87
CA PHE A 791 -30.91 35.99 2.13
C PHE A 791 -31.60 35.06 3.12
N THR A 792 -32.92 35.18 3.30
CA THR A 792 -33.70 34.30 4.18
C THR A 792 -33.63 32.84 3.74
N ASN A 793 -33.81 32.58 2.45
CA ASN A 793 -33.67 31.26 1.84
C ASN A 793 -32.33 30.59 2.19
N ILE A 794 -31.23 31.34 2.18
CA ILE A 794 -29.92 30.84 2.60
C ILE A 794 -29.87 30.64 4.11
N ALA A 795 -30.41 31.57 4.90
CA ALA A 795 -30.41 31.49 6.36
C ALA A 795 -31.15 30.24 6.88
N GLU A 796 -32.34 29.97 6.35
CA GLU A 796 -33.15 28.80 6.71
C GLU A 796 -32.39 27.49 6.43
N ARG A 797 -31.84 27.37 5.22
CA ARG A 797 -31.07 26.18 4.82
C ARG A 797 -29.76 26.06 5.58
N SER A 798 -29.14 27.17 5.99
CA SER A 798 -27.90 27.16 6.76
C SER A 798 -28.05 26.43 8.10
N ALA A 799 -29.21 26.52 8.75
CA ALA A 799 -29.49 25.80 9.99
C ALA A 799 -29.42 24.28 9.76
N ALA A 800 -30.03 23.78 8.68
CA ALA A 800 -29.99 22.36 8.31
C ALA A 800 -28.58 21.91 7.87
N ILE A 801 -27.85 22.74 7.11
CA ILE A 801 -26.45 22.49 6.73
C ILE A 801 -25.59 22.33 7.99
N GLN A 802 -25.68 23.27 8.94
CA GLN A 802 -24.89 23.23 10.17
C GLN A 802 -25.30 22.06 11.09
N LYS A 803 -26.60 21.76 11.18
CA LYS A 803 -27.10 20.58 11.89
C LYS A 803 -26.53 19.30 11.32
N ASN A 804 -26.42 19.18 10.00
CA ASN A 804 -25.85 18.01 9.35
C ASN A 804 -24.32 17.95 9.47
N TYR A 805 -23.61 19.08 9.43
CA TYR A 805 -22.18 19.13 9.82
C TYR A 805 -21.97 18.71 11.27
N LEU A 806 -22.88 19.06 12.18
CA LEU A 806 -22.89 18.60 13.55
C LEU A 806 -23.30 17.12 13.66
N GLY A 807 -24.21 16.63 12.82
CA GLY A 807 -24.58 15.23 12.70
C GLY A 807 -23.40 14.34 12.34
N ILE A 808 -22.58 14.77 11.37
CA ILE A 808 -21.27 14.18 11.05
C ILE A 808 -20.40 14.11 12.31
N SER A 809 -20.41 15.14 13.16
CA SER A 809 -19.65 15.19 14.42
C SER A 809 -20.30 14.46 15.61
N ARG A 810 -21.60 14.15 15.58
CA ARG A 810 -22.34 13.46 16.65
C ARG A 810 -22.38 11.94 16.44
N LEU A 811 -22.51 11.47 15.21
CA LEU A 811 -22.29 10.05 14.85
C LEU A 811 -20.93 9.55 15.39
N LYS A 812 -19.93 10.42 15.37
CA LYS A 812 -18.60 10.24 15.99
C LYS A 812 -18.65 9.95 17.49
N ASN A 813 -19.48 10.65 18.26
CA ASN A 813 -19.56 10.51 19.71
C ASN A 813 -20.41 9.30 20.12
N ALA A 814 -21.51 9.05 19.41
CA ALA A 814 -22.35 7.88 19.64
C ALA A 814 -21.62 6.57 19.33
N ALA A 815 -20.85 6.50 18.23
CA ALA A 815 -20.02 5.33 17.92
C ALA A 815 -18.93 5.07 18.97
N LYS A 816 -18.34 6.14 19.54
CA LYS A 816 -17.35 6.04 20.62
C LYS A 816 -17.96 5.56 21.94
N GLN A 817 -19.17 6.00 22.24
CA GLN A 817 -19.91 5.63 23.45
C GLN A 817 -20.45 4.19 23.34
N ALA A 818 -20.91 3.77 22.16
CA ALA A 818 -21.29 2.38 21.88
C ALA A 818 -20.09 1.41 21.97
N ALA A 819 -18.92 1.79 21.44
CA ALA A 819 -17.70 1.00 21.57
C ALA A 819 -17.19 0.91 23.02
N ASN A 820 -17.38 1.97 23.82
CA ASN A 820 -17.06 1.94 25.24
C ASN A 820 -18.06 1.08 26.03
N ASN A 821 -19.36 1.18 25.74
CA ASN A 821 -20.38 0.37 26.41
C ASN A 821 -20.26 -1.11 26.05
N ALA A 822 -19.88 -1.45 24.81
CA ALA A 822 -19.57 -2.83 24.42
C ALA A 822 -18.36 -3.42 25.17
N LYS A 823 -17.38 -2.58 25.54
CA LYS A 823 -16.27 -2.98 26.42
C LYS A 823 -16.68 -3.14 27.88
N THR A 824 -17.64 -2.35 28.38
CA THR A 824 -18.14 -2.48 29.75
C THR A 824 -19.02 -3.73 29.93
N VAL A 825 -19.74 -4.15 28.88
CA VAL A 825 -20.55 -5.38 28.91
C VAL A 825 -19.68 -6.64 28.90
N GLN A 826 -18.51 -6.63 28.23
CA GLN A 826 -17.53 -7.74 28.28
C GLN A 826 -16.71 -7.84 29.58
N VAL A 827 -16.82 -6.87 30.50
CA VAL A 827 -16.18 -6.93 31.84
C VAL A 827 -17.18 -7.40 32.91
N HIS A 828 -18.46 -7.53 32.54
CA HIS A 828 -19.53 -8.04 33.42
C HIS A 828 -20.28 -9.27 32.84
N SER A 829 -19.72 -9.89 31.79
CA SER A 829 -20.05 -11.25 31.32
C SER A 829 -18.78 -12.08 31.36
#